data_AF-A0A3R8L1Q2-F1
#
_entry.id   AF-A0A3R8L1Q2-F1
#
_cell.length_a   1.000
_cell.length_b   1.000
_cell.length_c   1.000
_cell.angle_alpha   90.00
_cell.angle_beta   90.00
_cell.angle_gamma   90.00
#
_symmetry.space_group_name_H-M   'P 1'
#
loop_
_entity.id
_entity.type
_entity.pdbx_description
1 polymer ?
#
loop_
_entity_poly.entity_id
_entity_poly.type
_entity_poly.pdbx_seq_one_letter_code
_entity_poly.pdbx_strand_id
1 'polypeptide(L)'
;MDRQKRPYLQIEVVETEPIHFHEELELLFLLEGRVSIEAGCDKWQIEKEDILMINSGIRHSLHALREGSIICKLMIPHQFIGSYINNSFYLIWCNSVSDKADDYGKIRKMLKELARHCLIKKDFDFYYQGKIYQLLSCLIEEYLITNEDIRYHDRISKEDERISQILSYIQENYNKEISLKDLAKKLYLTDAYLSRFIKKVLGRNFWEYLNSVKLHYVVEDLLYSTKSITRIAMDNGFANMATFNKSFRNMYHMTPSEYKASSGPKKQKEWKIKQEKEKRLLQELEDFLNEPAELAGQEGIEKYNVEIDANQKREYPRPWKKLLNAGSLEMLRDHRIRSDLLRVNSALKITHVRFWNVLCDSTGLGMYKSDNLQDYDWGILNECLDFLLQNHMKPVFHMGYKKGRSGEGGYTYVDQNFSFQSLWEIEKVFELLLRHMIMRYGREEVDTWCFELWYPNIYYSLPKFLEIDRAFAYTAEIYKTIRRMLPEVSIGLAEFSLLTDSNRLYERMAAFEKRGIIPNFVSCVSYPYKVVQKENVVVREWQFKDEFILEEIKNLKHIMNQVGWGHLPIWMTEYNFTLLNGNPLNDSRFKGAWILKSMADVAEHVEVVGHWQLSDLCALPADADHNRLLYGGKGLITKDGINKPSYFALYFLSLLKPFLVDKGKHYMLTMDKQGTYAMVVFNMKLLGAAAYMKPEGEITTDDMEHIFENEKPVQMQLHLNGIKPGKYRIKSLIIDSKHGGIQDWLNKNKQIEVLKGNEIWHLQQMCMPDMQIYIKSVDQILDIDITLGANDFMFYEIERVN
;
A
#
# COMPACT_ATOMS: atom_id res chain seq x y z
N MET A 1 -1.43 34.41 22.14
CA MET A 1 -2.88 34.22 22.34
C MET A 1 -3.03 32.81 22.89
N ASP A 2 -3.45 32.66 24.15
CA ASP A 2 -3.44 31.36 24.86
C ASP A 2 -4.33 30.33 24.20
N ARG A 3 -3.75 29.21 23.75
CA ARG A 3 -4.50 28.03 23.26
C ARG A 3 -5.36 27.39 24.39
N GLN A 4 -5.03 27.65 25.66
CA GLN A 4 -5.62 26.99 26.83
C GLN A 4 -7.03 27.47 27.25
N LYS A 5 -7.74 28.27 26.44
CA LYS A 5 -9.09 28.74 26.77
C LYS A 5 -10.19 28.40 25.76
N ARG A 6 -9.89 27.54 24.78
CA ARG A 6 -10.87 27.15 23.74
C ARG A 6 -10.84 25.64 23.51
N PRO A 7 -11.95 25.04 23.09
CA PRO A 7 -11.97 23.65 22.70
C PRO A 7 -11.06 23.41 21.49
N TYR A 8 -10.35 22.29 21.49
CA TYR A 8 -9.45 21.91 20.42
C TYR A 8 -9.48 20.40 20.20
N LEU A 9 -9.30 20.00 18.95
CA LEU A 9 -9.25 18.61 18.54
C LEU A 9 -7.81 18.21 18.25
N GLN A 10 -7.46 17.00 18.66
CA GLN A 10 -6.20 16.33 18.36
C GLN A 10 -6.49 14.95 17.78
N ILE A 11 -5.63 14.49 16.88
CA ILE A 11 -5.68 13.15 16.32
C ILE A 11 -4.36 12.48 16.67
N GLU A 12 -4.43 11.29 17.25
CA GLU A 12 -3.24 10.56 17.69
C GLU A 12 -3.39 9.05 17.51
N VAL A 13 -2.25 8.37 17.51
CA VAL A 13 -2.17 6.91 17.49
C VAL A 13 -2.14 6.41 18.93
N VAL A 14 -3.11 5.56 19.28
CA VAL A 14 -3.23 5.00 20.62
C VAL A 14 -2.27 3.80 20.74
N GLU A 15 -1.41 3.83 21.75
CA GLU A 15 -0.59 2.68 22.18
C GLU A 15 -1.05 2.26 23.57
N THR A 16 -0.66 3.01 24.60
CA THR A 16 -1.19 2.90 25.95
C THR A 16 -1.09 4.26 26.63
N GLU A 17 -2.23 4.73 27.13
CA GLU A 17 -2.31 5.88 28.01
C GLU A 17 -2.58 5.39 29.43
N PRO A 18 -1.62 5.59 30.36
CA PRO A 18 -1.79 5.14 31.74
C PRO A 18 -2.93 5.91 32.42
N ILE A 19 -3.40 5.38 33.56
CA ILE A 19 -4.47 5.99 34.33
C ILE A 19 -4.13 7.46 34.67
N HIS A 20 -4.98 8.37 34.21
CA HIS A 20 -4.85 9.81 34.45
C HIS A 20 -6.24 10.46 34.58
N PHE A 21 -6.28 11.76 34.83
CA PHE A 21 -7.50 12.58 34.84
C PHE A 21 -7.11 14.03 34.60
N HIS A 22 -7.99 14.79 33.97
CA HIS A 22 -7.81 16.21 33.67
C HIS A 22 -9.15 16.95 33.79
N GLU A 23 -9.11 18.29 33.71
CA GLU A 23 -10.31 19.12 33.86
C GLU A 23 -11.13 19.19 32.57
N GLU A 24 -10.51 19.03 31.41
CA GLU A 24 -11.19 19.02 30.13
C GLU A 24 -12.17 17.84 30.05
N LEU A 25 -13.33 18.07 29.44
CA LEU A 25 -14.13 16.99 28.90
C LEU A 25 -13.42 16.49 27.65
N GLU A 26 -13.38 15.17 27.47
CA GLU A 26 -12.73 14.52 26.35
C GLU A 26 -13.77 13.72 25.56
N LEU A 27 -14.06 14.19 24.35
CA LEU A 27 -14.90 13.46 23.40
C LEU A 27 -14.02 12.64 22.47
N LEU A 28 -14.10 11.33 22.64
CA LEU A 28 -13.35 10.33 21.90
C LEU A 28 -14.15 9.87 20.68
N PHE A 29 -13.49 9.80 19.53
CA PHE A 29 -14.04 9.25 18.29
C PHE A 29 -13.01 8.36 17.61
N LEU A 30 -13.28 7.06 17.51
CA LEU A 30 -12.32 6.13 16.93
C LEU A 30 -12.39 6.17 15.40
N LEU A 31 -11.32 6.62 14.76
CA LEU A 31 -11.23 6.69 13.31
C LEU A 31 -10.89 5.31 12.71
N GLU A 32 -10.05 4.54 13.40
CA GLU A 32 -9.63 3.20 12.98
C GLU A 32 -9.12 2.38 14.19
N GLY A 33 -9.35 1.07 14.16
CA GLY A 33 -8.81 0.14 15.15
C GLY A 33 -9.79 -0.25 16.27
N ARG A 34 -9.25 -0.62 17.43
CA ARG A 34 -10.03 -1.05 18.61
C ARG A 34 -9.31 -0.64 19.89
N VAL A 35 -10.00 0.04 20.79
CA VAL A 35 -9.40 0.59 22.02
C VAL A 35 -10.25 0.18 23.23
N SER A 36 -9.58 -0.29 24.29
CA SER A 36 -10.18 -0.47 25.61
C SER A 36 -10.05 0.82 26.40
N ILE A 37 -11.15 1.26 26.99
CA ILE A 37 -11.22 2.46 27.81
C ILE A 37 -11.73 2.07 29.18
N GLU A 38 -10.98 2.40 30.21
CA GLU A 38 -11.45 2.31 31.60
C GLU A 38 -11.67 3.74 32.07
N ALA A 39 -12.88 4.10 32.51
CA ALA A 39 -13.15 5.41 33.12
C ALA A 39 -14.07 5.27 34.34
N GLY A 40 -13.62 5.78 35.49
CA GLY A 40 -14.33 5.62 36.76
C GLY A 40 -14.42 4.15 37.18
N CYS A 41 -15.65 3.63 37.28
CA CYS A 41 -15.93 2.22 37.57
C CYS A 41 -16.27 1.39 36.32
N ASP A 42 -16.32 2.04 35.16
CA ASP A 42 -16.80 1.45 33.93
C ASP A 42 -15.64 1.12 32.98
N LYS A 43 -15.88 0.11 32.15
CA LYS A 43 -14.95 -0.33 31.11
C LYS A 43 -15.68 -0.55 29.80
N TRP A 44 -15.22 0.13 28.76
CA TRP A 44 -15.75 0.02 27.40
C TRP A 44 -14.68 -0.51 26.45
N GLN A 45 -15.12 -1.21 25.43
CA GLN A 45 -14.33 -1.46 24.23
C GLN A 45 -14.99 -0.69 23.10
N ILE A 46 -14.27 0.28 22.53
CA ILE A 46 -14.75 1.08 21.40
C ILE A 46 -14.19 0.52 20.09
N GLU A 47 -15.03 0.49 19.08
CA GLU A 47 -14.71 0.10 17.70
C GLU A 47 -14.80 1.30 16.76
N LYS A 48 -14.52 1.08 15.48
CA LYS A 48 -14.51 2.12 14.47
C LYS A 48 -15.84 2.88 14.44
N GLU A 49 -15.76 4.20 14.43
CA GLU A 49 -16.87 5.15 14.48
C GLU A 49 -17.66 5.21 15.80
N ASP A 50 -17.19 4.54 16.85
CA ASP A 50 -17.74 4.75 18.19
C ASP A 50 -17.32 6.10 18.78
N ILE A 51 -18.23 6.66 19.58
CA ILE A 51 -18.11 7.94 20.25
C ILE A 51 -18.26 7.71 21.75
N LEU A 52 -17.33 8.24 22.54
CA LEU A 52 -17.38 8.18 24.00
C LEU A 52 -16.99 9.52 24.61
N MET A 53 -17.85 10.07 25.45
CA MET A 53 -17.57 11.25 26.27
C MET A 53 -17.02 10.86 27.63
N ILE A 54 -15.85 11.36 27.97
CA ILE A 54 -15.27 11.31 29.32
C ILE A 54 -15.44 12.69 29.96
N ASN A 55 -16.19 12.76 31.05
CA ASN A 55 -16.46 14.01 31.76
C ASN A 55 -15.28 14.44 32.65
N SER A 56 -15.28 15.73 32.99
CA SER A 56 -14.22 16.37 33.78
C SER A 56 -13.93 15.63 35.10
N GLY A 57 -12.64 15.44 35.39
CA GLY A 57 -12.18 14.86 36.66
C GLY A 57 -12.35 13.34 36.77
N ILE A 58 -12.94 12.66 35.78
CA ILE A 58 -13.05 11.21 35.76
C ILE A 58 -11.68 10.60 35.47
N ARG A 59 -11.27 9.65 36.32
CA ARG A 59 -10.05 8.85 36.11
C ARG A 59 -10.24 7.90 34.96
N HIS A 60 -9.34 7.94 33.99
CA HIS A 60 -9.42 7.08 32.83
C HIS A 60 -8.06 6.63 32.29
N SER A 61 -8.06 5.53 31.54
CA SER A 61 -6.93 5.00 30.78
C SER A 61 -7.42 4.48 29.42
N LEU A 62 -6.54 4.55 28.42
CA LEU A 62 -6.79 4.02 27.08
C LEU A 62 -5.73 2.97 26.77
N HIS A 63 -6.15 1.83 26.23
CA HIS A 63 -5.25 0.76 25.81
C HIS A 63 -5.65 0.26 24.43
N ALA A 64 -4.75 0.38 23.45
CA ALA A 64 -5.00 -0.14 22.12
C ALA A 64 -5.08 -1.67 22.16
N LEU A 65 -6.20 -2.23 21.70
CA LEU A 65 -6.35 -3.67 21.52
C LEU A 65 -5.84 -4.12 20.14
N ARG A 66 -5.67 -3.17 19.22
CA ARG A 66 -5.06 -3.34 17.90
C ARG A 66 -3.96 -2.30 17.71
N GLU A 67 -2.77 -2.73 17.31
CA GLU A 67 -1.67 -1.82 16.99
C GLU A 67 -2.04 -0.88 15.84
N GLY A 68 -1.68 0.39 15.95
CA GLY A 68 -2.03 1.41 14.96
C GLY A 68 -3.46 1.95 15.06
N SER A 69 -4.16 1.74 16.18
CA SER A 69 -5.48 2.35 16.40
C SER A 69 -5.37 3.88 16.43
N ILE A 70 -6.26 4.58 15.74
CA ILE A 70 -6.25 6.04 15.58
C ILE A 70 -7.50 6.63 16.20
N ILE A 71 -7.31 7.58 17.12
CA ILE A 71 -8.39 8.24 17.82
C ILE A 71 -8.34 9.74 17.58
N CYS A 72 -9.54 10.31 17.42
CA CYS A 72 -9.78 11.73 17.38
C CYS A 72 -10.32 12.16 18.75
N LYS A 73 -9.63 13.08 19.42
CA LYS A 73 -9.99 13.58 20.75
C LYS A 73 -10.31 15.05 20.68
N LEU A 74 -11.54 15.42 21.00
CA LEU A 74 -11.92 16.81 21.20
C LEU A 74 -11.85 17.14 22.70
N MET A 75 -10.89 17.99 23.05
CA MET A 75 -10.66 18.49 24.40
C MET A 75 -11.47 19.77 24.61
N ILE A 76 -12.37 19.77 25.59
CA ILE A 76 -13.28 20.88 25.89
C ILE A 76 -13.01 21.36 27.32
N PRO A 77 -12.46 22.56 27.53
CA PRO A 77 -12.25 23.08 28.88
C PRO A 77 -13.57 23.15 29.67
N HIS A 78 -13.62 22.58 30.88
CA HIS A 78 -14.85 22.52 31.67
C HIS A 78 -15.49 23.90 31.93
N GLN A 79 -14.65 24.91 32.20
CA GLN A 79 -15.12 26.29 32.40
C GLN A 79 -15.74 26.90 31.13
N PHE A 80 -15.35 26.42 29.95
CA PHE A 80 -15.89 26.92 28.69
C PHE A 80 -17.40 26.69 28.65
N ILE A 81 -17.85 25.44 28.80
CA ILE A 81 -19.29 25.10 28.81
C ILE A 81 -19.97 25.68 30.04
N GLY A 82 -19.35 25.58 31.22
CA GLY A 82 -19.92 26.07 32.48
C GLY A 82 -20.28 27.56 32.44
N SER A 83 -19.51 28.37 31.70
CA SER A 83 -19.81 29.80 31.49
C SER A 83 -21.04 30.06 30.61
N TYR A 84 -21.36 29.17 29.66
CA TYR A 84 -22.53 29.31 28.78
C TYR A 84 -23.81 28.82 29.46
N ILE A 85 -23.74 27.73 30.24
CA ILE A 85 -24.91 27.17 30.91
C ILE A 85 -25.17 27.79 32.29
N ASN A 86 -24.32 28.73 32.72
CA ASN A 86 -24.35 29.37 34.05
C ASN A 86 -24.46 28.35 35.21
N ASN A 87 -23.86 27.18 35.02
CA ASN A 87 -23.88 26.08 35.96
C ASN A 87 -22.53 25.37 35.92
N SER A 88 -21.92 25.16 37.08
CA SER A 88 -20.64 24.44 37.21
C SER A 88 -20.84 22.93 37.43
N PHE A 89 -22.09 22.46 37.48
CA PHE A 89 -22.46 21.08 37.78
C PHE A 89 -23.27 20.49 36.61
N TYR A 90 -22.57 19.86 35.68
CA TYR A 90 -23.16 19.23 34.51
C TYR A 90 -22.33 18.03 34.06
N LEU A 91 -22.97 17.12 33.33
CA LEU A 91 -22.33 16.08 32.54
C LEU A 91 -22.82 16.17 31.10
N ILE A 92 -21.99 15.70 30.18
CA ILE A 92 -22.43 15.37 28.82
C ILE A 92 -22.40 13.85 28.71
N TRP A 93 -23.55 13.25 28.44
CA TRP A 93 -23.68 11.80 28.29
C TRP A 93 -23.80 11.44 26.81
N CYS A 94 -22.67 11.23 26.15
CA CYS A 94 -22.59 10.86 24.74
C CYS A 94 -21.77 9.57 24.63
N ASN A 95 -22.44 8.42 24.51
CA ASN A 95 -21.80 7.10 24.54
C ASN A 95 -22.49 6.14 23.56
N SER A 96 -21.93 6.01 22.36
CA SER A 96 -22.50 5.12 21.32
C SER A 96 -22.36 3.63 21.64
N VAL A 97 -21.49 3.26 22.58
CA VAL A 97 -21.27 1.86 22.96
C VAL A 97 -22.42 1.36 23.84
N SER A 98 -22.83 2.19 24.80
CA SER A 98 -23.88 1.85 25.77
C SER A 98 -25.29 2.14 25.24
N ASP A 99 -25.47 3.22 24.46
CA ASP A 99 -26.79 3.68 24.03
C ASP A 99 -27.06 3.38 22.55
N LYS A 100 -27.29 2.10 22.23
CA LYS A 100 -27.55 1.66 20.84
C LYS A 100 -28.87 2.16 20.23
N ALA A 101 -29.76 2.74 21.03
CA ALA A 101 -31.05 3.26 20.59
C ALA A 101 -30.97 4.70 20.04
N ASP A 102 -29.89 5.43 20.34
CA ASP A 102 -29.70 6.81 19.91
C ASP A 102 -28.98 6.89 18.55
N ASP A 103 -29.40 7.84 17.70
CA ASP A 103 -28.76 8.08 16.40
C ASP A 103 -27.59 9.06 16.52
N TYR A 104 -26.38 8.51 16.59
CA TYR A 104 -25.14 9.28 16.59
C TYR A 104 -24.67 9.73 15.20
N GLY A 105 -25.42 9.46 14.12
CA GLY A 105 -25.01 9.75 12.74
C GLY A 105 -24.65 11.22 12.48
N LYS A 106 -25.41 12.14 13.08
CA LYS A 106 -25.15 13.59 13.02
C LYS A 106 -23.80 13.96 13.66
N ILE A 107 -23.52 13.45 14.87
CA ILE A 107 -22.26 13.70 15.57
C ILE A 107 -21.08 13.06 14.82
N ARG A 108 -21.22 11.82 14.34
CA ARG A 108 -20.18 11.14 13.53
C ARG A 108 -19.80 11.96 12.30
N LYS A 109 -20.80 12.52 11.59
CA LYS A 109 -20.55 13.37 10.42
C LYS A 109 -19.74 14.62 10.80
N MET A 110 -20.12 15.30 11.88
CA MET A 110 -19.45 16.52 12.33
C MET A 110 -18.03 16.26 12.81
N LEU A 111 -17.80 15.16 13.53
CA LEU A 111 -16.47 14.73 13.98
C LEU A 111 -15.57 14.32 12.81
N LYS A 112 -16.10 13.61 11.81
CA LYS A 112 -15.38 13.33 10.55
C LYS A 112 -14.97 14.61 9.87
N GLU A 113 -15.88 15.58 9.69
CA GLU A 113 -15.59 16.90 9.09
C GLU A 113 -14.49 17.66 9.86
N LEU A 114 -14.58 17.70 11.19
CA LEU A 114 -13.58 18.34 12.05
C LEU A 114 -12.22 17.65 11.99
N ALA A 115 -12.20 16.31 11.93
CA ALA A 115 -10.97 15.53 11.76
C ALA A 115 -10.30 15.86 10.42
N ARG A 116 -11.06 15.95 9.31
CA ARG A 116 -10.52 16.43 8.00
C ARG A 116 -9.83 17.77 8.14
N HIS A 117 -10.50 18.69 8.82
CA HIS A 117 -10.03 20.06 8.96
C HIS A 117 -8.76 20.16 9.82
N CYS A 118 -8.63 19.35 10.87
CA CYS A 118 -7.45 19.33 11.74
C CYS A 118 -6.18 18.90 10.99
N LEU A 119 -6.32 18.10 9.93
CA LEU A 119 -5.19 17.58 9.13
C LEU A 119 -4.63 18.62 8.15
N ILE A 120 -5.49 19.45 7.57
CA ILE A 120 -5.16 20.38 6.47
C ILE A 120 -4.40 21.64 6.94
N LYS A 121 -4.16 21.81 8.26
CA LYS A 121 -3.44 22.92 8.93
C LYS A 121 -3.46 24.29 8.21
N LYS A 122 -4.37 25.17 8.61
CA LYS A 122 -4.30 26.62 8.34
C LYS A 122 -4.11 27.41 9.64
N ASP A 123 -3.25 28.43 9.59
CA ASP A 123 -2.77 29.11 10.81
C ASP A 123 -3.83 29.93 11.56
N PHE A 124 -5.01 30.18 11.00
CA PHE A 124 -6.19 30.68 11.73
C PHE A 124 -7.46 30.28 10.99
N ASP A 125 -8.40 29.60 11.67
CA ASP A 125 -9.57 29.05 11.00
C ASP A 125 -10.88 29.28 11.78
N PHE A 126 -11.61 30.32 11.37
CA PHE A 126 -12.94 30.63 11.90
C PHE A 126 -13.99 29.57 11.54
N TYR A 127 -13.81 28.86 10.42
CA TYR A 127 -14.71 27.79 10.00
C TYR A 127 -14.55 26.58 10.91
N TYR A 128 -13.32 26.18 11.21
CA TYR A 128 -13.00 25.14 12.19
C TYR A 128 -13.61 25.44 13.57
N GLN A 129 -13.40 26.67 14.06
CA GLN A 129 -14.00 27.09 15.32
C GLN A 129 -15.53 27.05 15.23
N GLY A 130 -16.14 27.58 14.16
CA GLY A 130 -17.59 27.51 13.94
C GLY A 130 -18.16 26.09 13.94
N LYS A 131 -17.43 25.12 13.38
CA LYS A 131 -17.80 23.69 13.39
C LYS A 131 -17.70 23.07 14.78
N ILE A 132 -16.68 23.42 15.55
CA ILE A 132 -16.60 23.02 16.97
C ILE A 132 -17.81 23.57 17.73
N TYR A 133 -18.15 24.85 17.57
CA TYR A 133 -19.33 25.44 18.23
C TYR A 133 -20.64 24.74 17.82
N GLN A 134 -20.78 24.38 16.54
CA GLN A 134 -21.94 23.63 16.06
C GLN A 134 -22.03 22.26 16.74
N LEU A 135 -20.90 21.54 16.88
CA LEU A 135 -20.84 20.24 17.55
C LEU A 135 -21.19 20.37 19.04
N LEU A 136 -20.66 21.40 19.71
CA LEU A 136 -20.98 21.68 21.10
C LEU A 136 -22.46 22.00 21.30
N SER A 137 -23.09 22.77 20.40
CA SER A 137 -24.54 23.01 20.43
C SER A 137 -25.31 21.69 20.42
N CYS A 138 -24.95 20.79 19.50
CA CYS A 138 -25.57 19.46 19.39
C CYS A 138 -25.40 18.64 20.67
N LEU A 139 -24.19 18.61 21.23
CA LEU A 139 -23.90 17.87 22.47
C LEU A 139 -24.67 18.43 23.66
N ILE A 140 -24.79 19.76 23.76
CA ILE A 140 -25.49 20.42 24.86
C ILE A 140 -27.00 20.22 24.74
N GLU A 141 -27.57 20.38 23.54
CA GLU A 141 -29.02 20.28 23.33
C GLU A 141 -29.55 18.86 23.51
N GLU A 142 -28.78 17.86 23.08
CA GLU A 142 -29.26 16.47 23.00
C GLU A 142 -28.72 15.60 24.15
N TYR A 143 -27.56 15.92 24.74
CA TYR A 143 -26.84 15.03 25.65
C TYR A 143 -26.42 15.66 26.99
N LEU A 144 -26.79 16.92 27.27
CA LEU A 144 -26.50 17.56 28.56
C LEU A 144 -27.38 16.97 29.68
N ILE A 145 -26.74 16.62 30.80
CA ILE A 145 -27.40 16.24 32.05
C ILE A 145 -26.98 17.26 33.10
N THR A 146 -27.94 18.02 33.63
CA THR A 146 -27.70 18.97 34.73
C THR A 146 -27.96 18.32 36.08
N ASN A 147 -27.52 18.96 37.15
CA ASN A 147 -27.81 18.55 38.53
C ASN A 147 -29.31 18.55 38.91
N GLU A 148 -30.19 19.05 38.05
CA GLU A 148 -31.65 18.96 38.21
C GLU A 148 -32.22 17.64 37.67
N ASP A 149 -31.42 16.89 36.90
CA ASP A 149 -31.78 15.59 36.33
C ASP A 149 -31.50 14.45 37.32
N ILE A 150 -32.46 13.55 37.50
CA ILE A 150 -32.33 12.37 38.38
C ILE A 150 -31.13 11.50 37.97
N ARG A 151 -30.83 11.44 36.67
CA ARG A 151 -29.70 10.67 36.11
C ARG A 151 -28.33 11.19 36.55
N TYR A 152 -28.24 12.47 36.95
CA TYR A 152 -27.01 13.06 37.47
C TYR A 152 -26.63 12.46 38.84
N HIS A 153 -27.61 12.34 39.73
CA HIS A 153 -27.41 11.83 41.09
C HIS A 153 -27.16 10.32 41.16
N ASP A 154 -27.66 9.56 40.18
CA ASP A 154 -27.39 8.12 40.07
C ASP A 154 -25.97 7.80 39.57
N ARG A 155 -25.27 8.79 38.98
CA ARG A 155 -24.01 8.56 38.23
C ARG A 155 -22.80 9.28 38.80
N ILE A 156 -22.99 10.36 39.56
CA ILE A 156 -21.89 11.09 40.21
C ILE A 156 -21.97 10.87 41.73
N SER A 157 -20.88 10.41 42.32
CA SER A 157 -20.80 10.37 43.78
C SER A 157 -20.57 11.78 44.36
N LYS A 158 -21.02 12.01 45.60
CA LYS A 158 -20.67 13.25 46.33
C LYS A 158 -19.15 13.45 46.48
N GLU A 159 -18.36 12.39 46.33
CA GLU A 159 -16.90 12.49 46.31
C GLU A 159 -16.41 13.10 44.98
N ASP A 160 -16.96 12.69 43.84
CA ASP A 160 -16.59 13.19 42.50
C ASP A 160 -16.93 14.68 42.32
N GLU A 161 -18.11 15.10 42.77
CA GLU A 161 -18.52 16.51 42.76
C GLU A 161 -17.55 17.39 43.56
N ARG A 162 -17.14 16.90 44.73
CA ARG A 162 -16.20 17.59 45.61
C ARG A 162 -14.80 17.65 45.01
N ILE A 163 -14.37 16.61 44.29
CA ILE A 163 -13.09 16.62 43.58
C ILE A 163 -13.11 17.66 42.49
N SER A 164 -14.15 17.72 41.66
CA SER A 164 -14.28 18.72 40.59
C SER A 164 -14.18 20.16 41.12
N GLN A 165 -14.83 20.46 42.25
CA GLN A 165 -14.72 21.75 42.93
C GLN A 165 -13.29 22.08 43.39
N ILE A 166 -12.57 21.10 43.91
CA ILE A 166 -11.17 21.23 44.34
C ILE A 166 -10.26 21.51 43.14
N LEU A 167 -10.42 20.73 42.06
CA LEU A 167 -9.60 20.86 40.85
C LEU A 167 -9.79 22.23 40.19
N SER A 168 -11.05 22.63 40.01
CA SER A 168 -11.42 23.93 39.41
C SER A 168 -10.81 25.10 40.19
N TYR A 169 -10.91 25.11 41.53
CA TYR A 169 -10.34 26.18 42.34
C TYR A 169 -8.82 26.27 42.22
N ILE A 170 -8.13 25.13 42.20
CA ILE A 170 -6.68 25.06 42.07
C ILE A 170 -6.26 25.62 40.71
N GLN A 171 -6.93 25.26 39.62
CA GLN A 171 -6.61 25.76 38.28
C GLN A 171 -6.91 27.25 38.08
N GLU A 172 -7.99 27.78 38.66
CA GLU A 172 -8.29 29.22 38.59
C GLU A 172 -7.26 30.09 39.34
N ASN A 173 -6.53 29.50 40.29
CA ASN A 173 -5.72 30.26 41.23
C ASN A 173 -4.30 29.71 41.41
N TYR A 174 -3.83 28.76 40.58
CA TYR A 174 -2.52 28.13 40.75
C TYR A 174 -1.39 29.15 40.67
N ASN A 175 -1.55 30.19 39.83
CA ASN A 175 -0.57 31.25 39.65
C ASN A 175 -0.56 32.29 40.78
N LYS A 176 -1.40 32.12 41.81
CA LYS A 176 -1.46 32.95 43.01
C LYS A 176 -0.98 32.16 44.23
N GLU A 177 -0.72 32.87 45.33
CA GLU A 177 -0.50 32.23 46.63
C GLU A 177 -1.84 31.77 47.21
N ILE A 178 -2.15 30.48 47.04
CA ILE A 178 -3.31 29.81 47.65
C ILE A 178 -2.87 28.78 48.69
N SER A 179 -3.63 28.68 49.78
CA SER A 179 -3.43 27.68 50.82
C SER A 179 -4.59 26.68 50.90
N LEU A 180 -4.33 25.54 51.55
CA LEU A 180 -5.37 24.55 51.85
C LEU A 180 -6.53 25.18 52.66
N LYS A 181 -6.21 26.15 53.53
CA LYS A 181 -7.18 26.85 54.37
C LYS A 181 -8.13 27.73 53.55
N ASP A 182 -7.61 28.35 52.48
CA ASP A 182 -8.43 29.16 51.58
C ASP A 182 -9.43 28.29 50.81
N LEU A 183 -8.96 27.12 50.33
CA LEU A 183 -9.81 26.14 49.67
C LEU A 183 -10.83 25.53 50.63
N ALA A 184 -10.43 25.17 51.85
CA ALA A 184 -11.32 24.64 52.88
C ALA A 184 -12.44 25.63 53.23
N LYS A 185 -12.09 26.92 53.36
CA LYS A 185 -13.05 28.00 53.59
C LYS A 185 -14.02 28.17 52.42
N LYS A 186 -13.56 28.10 51.16
CA LYS A 186 -14.41 28.19 49.97
C LYS A 186 -15.42 27.03 49.87
N LEU A 187 -15.01 25.84 50.29
CA LEU A 187 -15.85 24.63 50.24
C LEU A 187 -16.67 24.39 51.52
N TYR A 188 -16.61 25.29 52.50
CA TYR A 188 -17.26 25.13 53.82
C TYR A 188 -16.82 23.83 54.55
N LEU A 189 -15.54 23.47 54.44
CA LEU A 189 -14.94 22.28 55.04
C LEU A 189 -13.90 22.63 56.11
N THR A 190 -13.57 21.67 56.97
CA THR A 190 -12.41 21.79 57.86
C THR A 190 -11.12 21.40 57.13
N ASP A 191 -10.01 22.08 57.45
CA ASP A 191 -8.69 21.81 56.87
C ASP A 191 -8.28 20.33 57.00
N ALA A 192 -8.59 19.72 58.15
CA ALA A 192 -8.27 18.33 58.45
C ALA A 192 -9.04 17.34 57.57
N TYR A 193 -10.33 17.62 57.31
CA TYR A 193 -11.15 16.80 56.43
C TYR A 193 -10.67 16.92 54.97
N LEU A 194 -10.46 18.15 54.50
CA LEU A 194 -10.04 18.41 53.12
C LEU A 194 -8.66 17.81 52.82
N SER A 195 -7.71 17.90 53.75
CA SER A 195 -6.38 17.29 53.60
C SER A 195 -6.45 15.77 53.43
N ARG A 196 -7.24 15.08 54.28
CA ARG A 196 -7.46 13.63 54.18
C ARG A 196 -8.17 13.26 52.90
N PHE A 197 -9.17 14.04 52.49
CA PHE A 197 -9.93 13.82 51.27
C PHE A 197 -9.06 13.94 50.03
N ILE A 198 -8.27 15.01 49.90
CA ILE A 198 -7.32 15.22 48.79
C ILE A 198 -6.31 14.08 48.73
N LYS A 199 -5.73 13.67 49.86
CA LYS A 199 -4.77 12.56 49.90
C LYS A 199 -5.40 11.22 49.52
N LYS A 200 -6.62 10.95 50.01
CA LYS A 200 -7.38 9.73 49.69
C LYS A 200 -7.65 9.64 48.19
N VAL A 201 -8.18 10.72 47.61
CA VAL A 201 -8.55 10.74 46.21
C VAL A 201 -7.28 10.83 45.37
N LEU A 202 -6.56 11.94 45.41
CA LEU A 202 -5.52 12.29 44.44
C LEU A 202 -4.21 11.53 44.67
N GLY A 203 -4.10 10.73 45.74
CA GLY A 203 -2.91 9.97 46.11
C GLY A 203 -1.75 10.83 46.63
N ARG A 204 -1.91 12.15 46.62
CA ARG A 204 -0.92 13.16 46.97
C ARG A 204 -1.54 14.27 47.80
N ASN A 205 -0.74 14.95 48.62
CA ASN A 205 -1.26 16.05 49.43
C ASN A 205 -1.54 17.31 48.56
N PHE A 206 -2.27 18.28 49.13
CA PHE A 206 -2.65 19.50 48.42
C PHE A 206 -1.45 20.25 47.80
N TRP A 207 -0.34 20.36 48.53
CA TRP A 207 0.85 21.08 48.06
C TRP A 207 1.56 20.33 46.93
N GLU A 208 1.63 18.99 47.02
CA GLU A 208 2.16 18.14 45.95
C GLU A 208 1.31 18.26 44.68
N TYR A 209 -0.03 18.25 44.83
CA TYR A 209 -0.95 18.45 43.71
C TYR A 209 -0.79 19.84 43.10
N LEU A 210 -0.86 20.90 43.91
CA LEU A 210 -0.71 22.29 43.47
C LEU A 210 0.63 22.51 42.75
N ASN A 211 1.73 22.00 43.32
CA ASN A 211 3.04 22.13 42.69
C ASN A 211 3.15 21.33 41.40
N SER A 212 2.46 20.19 41.28
CA SER A 212 2.42 19.44 40.03
C SER A 212 1.68 20.20 38.92
N VAL A 213 0.58 20.87 39.26
CA VAL A 213 -0.15 21.76 38.33
C VAL A 213 0.74 22.92 37.90
N LYS A 214 1.38 23.61 38.85
CA LYS A 214 2.34 24.69 38.54
C LYS A 214 3.47 24.21 37.63
N LEU A 215 4.02 23.02 37.88
CA LEU A 215 5.14 22.47 37.12
C LEU A 215 4.75 22.04 35.71
N HIS A 216 3.52 21.59 35.49
CA HIS A 216 2.98 21.29 34.17
C HIS A 216 3.09 22.51 33.25
N TYR A 217 2.62 23.67 33.70
CA TYR A 217 2.73 24.94 32.95
C TYR A 217 4.19 25.42 32.82
N VAL A 218 5.03 25.20 33.84
CA VAL A 218 6.46 25.56 33.75
C VAL A 218 7.19 24.76 32.65
N VAL A 219 6.86 23.48 32.44
CA VAL A 219 7.52 22.69 31.39
C VAL A 219 7.21 23.25 29.99
N GLU A 220 5.97 23.66 29.72
CA GLU A 220 5.62 24.30 28.44
C GLU A 220 6.39 25.61 28.25
N ASP A 221 6.40 26.48 29.27
CA ASP A 221 7.14 27.73 29.22
C ASP A 221 8.66 27.50 29.05
N LEU A 222 9.23 26.45 29.65
CA LEU A 222 10.65 26.13 29.50
C LEU A 222 11.03 25.74 28.07
N LEU A 223 10.11 25.11 27.33
CA LEU A 223 10.31 24.63 25.96
C LEU A 223 10.05 25.71 24.91
N TYR A 224 9.04 26.57 25.13
CA TYR A 224 8.55 27.49 24.10
C TYR A 224 8.78 28.97 24.41
N SER A 225 9.22 29.32 25.63
CA SER A 225 9.51 30.70 26.03
C SER A 225 11.00 31.04 25.98
N THR A 226 11.30 32.29 25.61
CA THR A 226 12.65 32.88 25.71
C THR A 226 12.94 33.48 27.10
N LYS A 227 11.95 33.45 28.01
CA LYS A 227 12.10 33.93 29.39
C LYS A 227 13.16 33.13 30.16
N SER A 228 13.78 33.76 31.16
CA SER A 228 14.70 33.08 32.07
C SER A 228 13.95 32.06 32.93
N ILE A 229 14.61 30.95 33.31
CA ILE A 229 14.03 29.90 34.16
C ILE A 229 13.46 30.50 35.47
N THR A 230 14.17 31.47 36.03
CA THR A 230 13.72 32.21 37.21
C THR A 230 12.39 32.94 36.98
N ARG A 231 12.25 33.61 35.83
CA ARG A 231 11.02 34.33 35.49
C ARG A 231 9.86 33.37 35.23
N ILE A 232 10.12 32.26 34.54
CA ILE A 232 9.14 31.21 34.28
C ILE A 232 8.58 30.62 35.59
N ALA A 233 9.46 30.31 36.56
CA ALA A 233 9.01 29.80 37.85
C ALA A 233 8.13 30.81 38.60
N MET A 234 8.49 32.10 38.59
CA MET A 234 7.72 33.15 39.26
C MET A 234 6.35 33.40 38.59
N ASP A 235 6.33 33.48 37.25
CA ASP A 235 5.08 33.70 36.50
C ASP A 235 4.07 32.54 36.72
N ASN A 236 4.56 31.34 37.05
CA ASN A 236 3.75 30.15 37.35
C ASN A 236 3.49 29.95 38.86
N GLY A 237 3.68 30.97 39.69
CA GLY A 237 3.23 30.98 41.09
C GLY A 237 4.17 30.27 42.08
N PHE A 238 5.45 30.03 41.74
CA PHE A 238 6.43 29.59 42.74
C PHE A 238 6.95 30.77 43.56
N ALA A 239 6.77 30.69 44.88
CA ALA A 239 7.18 31.76 45.80
C ALA A 239 8.71 31.99 45.84
N ASN A 240 9.50 30.93 45.61
CA ASN A 240 10.96 31.02 45.50
C ASN A 240 11.56 29.85 44.70
N MET A 241 12.79 30.06 44.23
CA MET A 241 13.51 29.10 43.40
C MET A 241 13.91 27.81 44.14
N ALA A 242 14.04 27.82 45.46
CA ALA A 242 14.39 26.62 46.23
C ALA A 242 13.22 25.61 46.21
N THR A 243 11.99 26.08 46.44
CA THR A 243 10.77 25.26 46.36
C THR A 243 10.54 24.77 44.93
N PHE A 244 10.75 25.64 43.93
CA PHE A 244 10.65 25.28 42.53
C PHE A 244 11.64 24.16 42.16
N ASN A 245 12.94 24.36 42.39
CA ASN A 245 13.97 23.39 42.02
C ASN A 245 13.77 22.03 42.72
N LYS A 246 13.40 22.05 44.01
CA LYS A 246 13.09 20.83 44.76
C LYS A 246 11.89 20.10 44.15
N SER A 247 10.81 20.82 43.86
CA SER A 247 9.60 20.23 43.30
C SER A 247 9.83 19.70 41.87
N PHE A 248 10.56 20.46 41.04
CA PHE A 248 10.92 20.07 39.67
C PHE A 248 11.78 18.82 39.67
N ARG A 249 12.82 18.77 40.50
CA ARG A 249 13.71 17.61 40.61
C ARG A 249 13.01 16.39 41.16
N ASN A 250 12.08 16.56 42.11
CA ASN A 250 11.30 15.45 42.64
C ASN A 250 10.37 14.84 41.59
N MET A 251 9.80 15.66 40.69
CA MET A 251 8.86 15.18 39.67
C MET A 251 9.54 14.67 38.40
N TYR A 252 10.56 15.37 37.90
CA TYR A 252 11.21 15.05 36.62
C TYR A 252 12.58 14.36 36.80
N HIS A 253 13.02 14.13 38.03
CA HIS A 253 14.30 13.51 38.38
C HIS A 253 15.56 14.21 37.82
N MET A 254 15.42 15.46 37.37
CA MET A 254 16.48 16.31 36.83
C MET A 254 16.23 17.80 37.16
N THR A 255 17.23 18.66 36.97
CA THR A 255 17.06 20.11 37.16
C THR A 255 16.36 20.77 35.96
N PRO A 256 15.69 21.92 36.13
CA PRO A 256 15.08 22.66 35.01
C PRO A 256 16.06 23.00 33.88
N SER A 257 17.31 23.33 34.22
CA SER A 257 18.36 23.61 33.23
C SER A 257 18.78 22.35 32.47
N GLU A 258 18.94 21.22 33.17
CA GLU A 258 19.18 19.92 32.54
C GLU A 258 17.99 19.48 31.70
N TYR A 259 16.75 19.76 32.12
CA TYR A 259 15.54 19.46 31.35
C TYR A 259 15.51 20.27 30.04
N LYS A 260 15.82 21.57 30.11
CA LYS A 260 15.92 22.45 28.94
C LYS A 260 17.06 22.04 27.98
N ALA A 261 18.18 21.54 28.51
CA ALA A 261 19.33 21.06 27.73
C ALA A 261 19.16 19.63 27.19
N SER A 262 18.54 18.72 27.96
CA SER A 262 18.27 17.32 27.59
C SER A 262 17.11 17.16 26.62
N SER A 263 16.30 18.22 26.46
CA SER A 263 15.37 18.40 25.33
C SER A 263 16.08 18.69 24.00
N GLY A 264 17.42 18.59 23.97
CA GLY A 264 18.27 18.55 22.78
C GLY A 264 18.33 17.18 22.06
N PRO A 265 19.24 16.99 21.08
CA PRO A 265 19.04 16.21 19.84
C PRO A 265 18.71 14.72 19.94
N LYS A 266 18.77 14.09 21.12
CA LYS A 266 18.54 12.64 21.28
C LYS A 266 17.07 12.27 21.53
N LYS A 267 16.33 13.02 22.36
CA LYS A 267 14.86 12.88 22.41
C LYS A 267 14.16 13.50 21.21
N GLN A 268 14.79 14.50 20.57
CA GLN A 268 14.35 15.03 19.29
C GLN A 268 14.37 13.97 18.18
N LYS A 269 15.21 12.93 18.26
CA LYS A 269 15.27 11.86 17.26
C LYS A 269 14.13 10.85 17.46
N GLU A 270 13.87 10.39 18.69
CA GLU A 270 12.73 9.51 19.00
C GLU A 270 11.38 10.24 18.88
N TRP A 271 11.31 11.51 19.27
CA TRP A 271 10.12 12.36 19.09
C TRP A 271 9.91 12.77 17.62
N LYS A 272 10.96 13.01 16.84
CA LYS A 272 10.83 13.21 15.37
C LYS A 272 10.43 11.93 14.66
N ILE A 273 10.95 10.77 15.06
CA ILE A 273 10.55 9.47 14.48
C ILE A 273 9.07 9.17 14.80
N LYS A 274 8.64 9.41 16.04
CA LYS A 274 7.22 9.26 16.44
C LYS A 274 6.34 10.30 15.73
N GLN A 275 6.76 11.57 15.64
CA GLN A 275 6.05 12.60 14.89
C GLN A 275 6.08 12.40 13.38
N GLU A 276 7.11 11.80 12.78
CA GLU A 276 7.14 11.49 11.34
C GLU A 276 6.27 10.30 11.01
N LYS A 277 6.23 9.29 11.89
CA LYS A 277 5.31 8.15 11.78
C LYS A 277 3.86 8.62 11.92
N GLU A 278 3.58 9.46 12.92
CA GLU A 278 2.27 10.08 13.16
C GLU A 278 1.89 11.05 12.03
N LYS A 279 2.79 11.94 11.60
CA LYS A 279 2.56 12.88 10.48
C LYS A 279 2.36 12.15 9.15
N ARG A 280 3.04 11.03 8.92
CA ARG A 280 2.81 10.16 7.76
C ARG A 280 1.44 9.50 7.83
N LEU A 281 1.06 8.95 8.98
CA LEU A 281 -0.27 8.37 9.21
C LEU A 281 -1.39 9.41 9.02
N LEU A 282 -1.15 10.65 9.47
CA LEU A 282 -2.06 11.80 9.30
C LEU A 282 -2.12 12.29 7.84
N GLN A 283 -1.01 12.22 7.09
CA GLN A 283 -0.96 12.55 5.66
C GLN A 283 -1.68 11.48 4.81
N GLU A 284 -1.58 10.20 5.19
CA GLU A 284 -2.29 9.08 4.53
C GLU A 284 -3.80 9.10 4.88
N LEU A 285 -4.17 9.61 6.06
CA LEU A 285 -5.55 9.97 6.42
C LEU A 285 -6.08 11.22 5.68
N GLU A 286 -5.21 12.16 5.30
CA GLU A 286 -5.55 13.33 4.48
C GLU A 286 -6.09 12.88 3.12
N ASP A 287 -5.45 11.88 2.50
CA ASP A 287 -5.91 11.26 1.26
C ASP A 287 -7.24 10.49 1.45
N PHE A 288 -7.40 9.74 2.55
CA PHE A 288 -8.67 9.05 2.91
C PHE A 288 -9.85 10.03 3.09
N LEU A 289 -9.58 11.21 3.64
CA LEU A 289 -10.62 12.19 3.95
C LEU A 289 -10.90 13.16 2.81
N ASN A 290 -10.03 13.24 1.80
CA ASN A 290 -10.22 14.04 0.58
C ASN A 290 -11.14 13.38 -0.46
N GLU A 291 -11.61 12.14 -0.25
CA GLU A 291 -12.71 11.61 -1.03
C GLU A 291 -14.02 12.37 -0.72
N PRO A 292 -14.82 12.73 -1.74
CA PRO A 292 -16.09 13.41 -1.54
C PRO A 292 -16.94 12.66 -0.50
N ALA A 293 -17.38 13.38 0.53
CA ALA A 293 -18.25 12.86 1.60
C ALA A 293 -19.62 12.37 1.10
N GLU A 294 -19.87 12.36 -0.22
CA GLU A 294 -21.02 11.76 -0.88
C GLU A 294 -20.88 10.23 -1.08
N LEU A 295 -19.70 9.62 -0.83
CA LEU A 295 -19.50 8.18 -1.05
C LEU A 295 -19.35 7.33 0.23
N ALA A 296 -19.22 7.97 1.40
CA ALA A 296 -18.95 7.31 2.68
C ALA A 296 -20.21 6.90 3.47
N GLY A 297 -21.34 6.76 2.79
CA GLY A 297 -22.59 6.31 3.40
C GLY A 297 -23.56 5.82 2.35
N GLN A 298 -23.43 4.55 1.97
CA GLN A 298 -24.51 3.72 1.42
C GLN A 298 -23.99 2.27 1.25
N GLU A 299 -24.61 1.33 1.97
CA GLU A 299 -24.67 -0.07 1.55
C GLU A 299 -25.29 -0.09 0.14
N GLY A 300 -24.46 -0.20 -0.89
CA GLY A 300 -24.91 -0.02 -2.26
C GLY A 300 -24.08 -0.80 -3.27
N ILE A 301 -24.77 -1.51 -4.16
CA ILE A 301 -24.21 -2.12 -5.36
C ILE A 301 -24.01 -1.01 -6.39
N GLU A 302 -22.82 -0.92 -6.98
CA GLU A 302 -22.58 -0.01 -8.11
C GLU A 302 -23.27 -0.56 -9.36
N LYS A 303 -24.17 0.22 -9.96
CA LYS A 303 -24.93 -0.20 -11.14
C LYS A 303 -24.45 0.54 -12.39
N TYR A 304 -24.14 -0.22 -13.44
CA TYR A 304 -23.75 0.30 -14.73
C TYR A 304 -24.71 -0.21 -15.80
N ASN A 305 -25.22 0.70 -16.63
CA ASN A 305 -25.93 0.34 -17.84
C ASN A 305 -25.06 0.69 -19.05
N VAL A 306 -24.74 -0.30 -19.89
CA VAL A 306 -23.71 -0.19 -20.93
C VAL A 306 -24.32 -0.55 -22.28
N GLU A 307 -24.40 0.44 -23.17
CA GLU A 307 -24.85 0.27 -24.55
C GLU A 307 -23.65 0.12 -25.49
N ILE A 308 -23.60 -0.97 -26.25
CA ILE A 308 -22.50 -1.28 -27.16
C ILE A 308 -23.03 -1.49 -28.58
N ASP A 309 -22.40 -0.88 -29.59
CA ASP A 309 -22.71 -1.12 -31.00
C ASP A 309 -21.75 -2.16 -31.59
N ALA A 310 -22.28 -3.36 -31.89
CA ALA A 310 -21.53 -4.47 -32.44
C ALA A 310 -20.94 -4.22 -33.85
N ASN A 311 -21.39 -3.17 -34.54
CA ASN A 311 -20.89 -2.82 -35.87
C ASN A 311 -19.59 -1.99 -35.81
N GLN A 312 -19.30 -1.37 -34.68
CA GLN A 312 -18.06 -0.62 -34.48
C GLN A 312 -16.98 -1.57 -34.01
N LYS A 313 -15.87 -1.63 -34.77
CA LYS A 313 -14.70 -2.39 -34.38
C LYS A 313 -13.41 -1.85 -34.98
N ARG A 314 -12.32 -2.06 -34.27
CA ARG A 314 -10.96 -1.73 -34.72
C ARG A 314 -9.98 -2.84 -34.32
N GLU A 315 -8.85 -2.94 -35.01
CA GLU A 315 -7.79 -3.87 -34.60
C GLU A 315 -7.33 -3.58 -33.18
N TYR A 316 -7.11 -4.64 -32.41
CA TYR A 316 -6.70 -4.53 -31.01
C TYR A 316 -5.36 -5.22 -30.76
N PRO A 317 -4.35 -4.49 -30.27
CA PRO A 317 -3.10 -5.11 -29.88
C PRO A 317 -3.31 -6.07 -28.70
N ARG A 318 -2.53 -7.15 -28.70
CA ARG A 318 -2.58 -8.20 -27.67
C ARG A 318 -1.17 -8.47 -27.13
N PRO A 319 -0.54 -7.48 -26.46
CA PRO A 319 0.87 -7.54 -26.09
C PRO A 319 1.19 -8.63 -25.05
N TRP A 320 0.19 -9.06 -24.27
CA TRP A 320 0.30 -10.13 -23.27
C TRP A 320 0.53 -11.54 -23.85
N LYS A 321 0.38 -11.75 -25.16
CA LYS A 321 0.63 -13.05 -25.81
C LYS A 321 2.08 -13.22 -26.28
N LYS A 322 2.94 -12.24 -26.06
CA LYS A 322 4.26 -12.21 -26.72
C LYS A 322 5.39 -12.76 -25.86
N LEU A 323 5.50 -12.37 -24.59
CA LEU A 323 6.69 -12.59 -23.75
C LEU A 323 6.36 -13.21 -22.38
N LEU A 324 7.21 -14.12 -21.92
CA LEU A 324 7.15 -14.69 -20.57
C LEU A 324 8.55 -14.69 -19.92
N ASN A 325 8.63 -14.28 -18.65
CA ASN A 325 9.86 -14.28 -17.87
C ASN A 325 10.04 -15.63 -17.15
N ALA A 326 11.07 -16.40 -17.52
CA ALA A 326 11.22 -17.80 -17.11
C ALA A 326 12.33 -18.09 -16.08
N GLY A 327 13.03 -17.08 -15.57
CA GLY A 327 14.12 -17.28 -14.60
C GLY A 327 15.50 -17.06 -15.20
N SER A 328 16.55 -17.44 -14.45
CA SER A 328 17.90 -17.53 -15.00
C SER A 328 18.02 -18.68 -15.99
N LEU A 329 19.05 -18.64 -16.83
CA LEU A 329 19.39 -19.74 -17.75
C LEU A 329 19.51 -21.10 -17.02
N GLU A 330 20.02 -21.10 -15.79
CA GLU A 330 20.12 -22.32 -14.97
C GLU A 330 18.76 -22.83 -14.50
N MET A 331 17.86 -21.93 -14.11
CA MET A 331 16.50 -22.30 -13.69
C MET A 331 15.73 -22.96 -14.82
N LEU A 332 15.99 -22.58 -16.08
CA LEU A 332 15.42 -23.24 -17.25
C LEU A 332 15.83 -24.71 -17.39
N ARG A 333 16.80 -25.23 -16.63
CA ARG A 333 17.12 -26.66 -16.56
C ARG A 333 16.20 -27.43 -15.61
N ASP A 334 15.57 -26.74 -14.66
CA ASP A 334 14.66 -27.39 -13.72
C ASP A 334 13.41 -27.88 -14.46
N HIS A 335 13.16 -29.19 -14.39
CA HIS A 335 12.02 -29.82 -15.03
C HIS A 335 10.67 -29.23 -14.58
N ARG A 336 10.58 -28.70 -13.35
CA ARG A 336 9.38 -28.04 -12.82
C ARG A 336 9.15 -26.70 -13.49
N ILE A 337 10.21 -25.90 -13.65
CA ILE A 337 10.15 -24.64 -14.42
C ILE A 337 9.77 -24.91 -15.88
N ARG A 338 10.37 -25.93 -16.52
CA ARG A 338 9.99 -26.34 -17.87
C ARG A 338 8.52 -26.77 -17.95
N SER A 339 8.05 -27.56 -17.00
CA SER A 339 6.65 -27.99 -16.92
C SER A 339 5.69 -26.79 -16.78
N ASP A 340 6.00 -25.86 -15.88
CA ASP A 340 5.23 -24.62 -15.69
C ASP A 340 5.23 -23.76 -16.95
N LEU A 341 6.39 -23.62 -17.60
CA LEU A 341 6.54 -22.90 -18.86
C LEU A 341 5.69 -23.51 -19.97
N LEU A 342 5.72 -24.84 -20.14
CA LEU A 342 4.89 -25.54 -21.13
C LEU A 342 3.39 -25.39 -20.81
N ARG A 343 3.01 -25.47 -19.54
CA ARG A 343 1.64 -25.26 -19.10
C ARG A 343 1.15 -23.86 -19.47
N VAL A 344 1.89 -22.82 -19.09
CA VAL A 344 1.55 -21.43 -19.43
C VAL A 344 1.55 -21.20 -20.94
N ASN A 345 2.54 -21.73 -21.67
CA ASN A 345 2.60 -21.59 -23.12
C ASN A 345 1.43 -22.29 -23.82
N SER A 346 1.00 -23.46 -23.32
CA SER A 346 -0.14 -24.17 -23.89
C SER A 346 -1.43 -23.34 -23.87
N ALA A 347 -1.60 -22.51 -22.82
CA ALA A 347 -2.73 -21.64 -22.60
C ALA A 347 -2.60 -20.29 -23.33
N LEU A 348 -1.46 -19.62 -23.17
CA LEU A 348 -1.26 -18.25 -23.67
C LEU A 348 -0.76 -18.17 -25.12
N LYS A 349 -0.16 -19.25 -25.63
CA LYS A 349 0.55 -19.31 -26.93
C LYS A 349 1.64 -18.23 -27.03
N ILE A 350 2.55 -18.24 -26.05
CA ILE A 350 3.67 -17.31 -25.95
C ILE A 350 4.65 -17.56 -27.09
N THR A 351 5.13 -16.46 -27.69
CA THR A 351 6.11 -16.52 -28.78
C THR A 351 7.57 -16.43 -28.33
N HIS A 352 7.82 -15.77 -27.19
CA HIS A 352 9.15 -15.41 -26.72
C HIS A 352 9.32 -15.71 -25.22
N VAL A 353 10.49 -16.22 -24.84
CA VAL A 353 10.85 -16.53 -23.45
C VAL A 353 12.09 -15.74 -23.06
N ARG A 354 11.96 -14.91 -22.03
CA ARG A 354 13.02 -14.09 -21.48
C ARG A 354 13.70 -14.77 -20.31
N PHE A 355 15.03 -14.78 -20.34
CA PHE A 355 15.89 -15.31 -19.29
C PHE A 355 17.18 -14.48 -19.16
N TRP A 356 17.84 -14.59 -18.01
CA TRP A 356 19.03 -13.80 -17.63
C TRP A 356 20.18 -14.69 -17.13
N ASN A 357 21.31 -14.08 -16.76
CA ASN A 357 22.54 -14.75 -16.30
C ASN A 357 23.14 -15.69 -17.35
N VAL A 358 23.26 -15.23 -18.60
CA VAL A 358 23.88 -16.00 -19.68
C VAL A 358 25.41 -15.98 -19.59
N LEU A 359 25.98 -14.84 -19.18
CA LEU A 359 27.43 -14.64 -19.06
C LEU A 359 27.90 -14.70 -17.60
N CYS A 360 27.53 -15.72 -16.84
CA CYS A 360 28.00 -15.88 -15.45
C CYS A 360 28.92 -17.09 -15.29
N ASP A 361 29.78 -17.06 -14.27
CA ASP A 361 30.78 -18.12 -14.03
C ASP A 361 30.15 -19.52 -13.94
N SER A 362 28.96 -19.62 -13.35
CA SER A 362 28.23 -20.87 -13.17
C SER A 362 27.69 -21.49 -14.47
N THR A 363 27.58 -20.70 -15.54
CA THR A 363 27.31 -21.22 -16.91
C THR A 363 28.57 -21.62 -17.66
N GLY A 364 29.76 -21.32 -17.12
CA GLY A 364 31.03 -21.51 -17.81
C GLY A 364 31.36 -20.44 -18.87
N LEU A 365 30.51 -19.41 -19.02
CA LEU A 365 30.64 -18.32 -19.99
C LEU A 365 30.97 -16.95 -19.34
N GLY A 366 31.13 -16.88 -18.01
CA GLY A 366 31.41 -15.64 -17.27
C GLY A 366 32.86 -15.16 -17.27
N MET A 367 33.73 -15.78 -18.07
CA MET A 367 35.16 -15.45 -18.16
C MET A 367 35.72 -15.76 -19.55
N TYR A 368 36.73 -14.98 -19.96
CA TYR A 368 37.54 -15.32 -21.13
C TYR A 368 38.50 -16.46 -20.79
N LYS A 369 38.54 -17.48 -21.64
CA LYS A 369 39.46 -18.63 -21.51
C LYS A 369 40.47 -18.66 -22.64
N SER A 370 39.99 -18.58 -23.87
CA SER A 370 40.77 -18.54 -25.10
C SER A 370 39.90 -18.06 -26.26
N ASP A 371 40.49 -17.97 -27.45
CA ASP A 371 39.78 -17.74 -28.72
C ASP A 371 39.15 -19.02 -29.31
N ASN A 372 39.33 -20.18 -28.69
CA ASN A 372 38.83 -21.46 -29.19
C ASN A 372 37.46 -21.78 -28.60
N LEU A 373 36.45 -22.00 -29.46
CA LEU A 373 35.11 -22.41 -29.06
C LEU A 373 35.09 -23.67 -28.17
N GLN A 374 36.06 -24.58 -28.34
CA GLN A 374 36.12 -25.86 -27.62
C GLN A 374 36.48 -25.72 -26.13
N ASP A 375 37.04 -24.57 -25.72
CA ASP A 375 37.44 -24.33 -24.33
C ASP A 375 36.26 -23.86 -23.45
N TYR A 376 35.10 -23.61 -24.08
CA TYR A 376 33.87 -23.18 -23.43
C TYR A 376 32.88 -24.33 -23.31
N ASP A 377 32.17 -24.38 -22.17
CA ASP A 377 31.09 -25.35 -21.97
C ASP A 377 29.76 -24.74 -22.43
N TRP A 378 29.29 -25.23 -23.58
CA TRP A 378 28.03 -24.79 -24.17
C TRP A 378 26.84 -25.64 -23.72
N GLY A 379 27.04 -26.65 -22.88
CA GLY A 379 26.04 -27.65 -22.53
C GLY A 379 24.76 -27.04 -21.96
N ILE A 380 24.89 -26.18 -20.94
CA ILE A 380 23.75 -25.52 -20.30
C ILE A 380 22.98 -24.64 -21.29
N LEU A 381 23.70 -23.83 -22.07
CA LEU A 381 23.11 -22.95 -23.06
C LEU A 381 22.33 -23.76 -24.11
N ASN A 382 22.98 -24.78 -24.69
CA ASN A 382 22.38 -25.63 -25.73
C ASN A 382 21.14 -26.36 -25.21
N GLU A 383 21.22 -26.96 -24.02
CA GLU A 383 20.10 -27.69 -23.42
C GLU A 383 18.87 -26.79 -23.28
N CYS A 384 19.06 -25.56 -22.80
CA CYS A 384 17.98 -24.61 -22.62
C CYS A 384 17.44 -24.05 -23.94
N LEU A 385 18.31 -23.68 -24.89
CA LEU A 385 17.88 -23.17 -26.19
C LEU A 385 17.18 -24.24 -27.03
N ASP A 386 17.71 -25.47 -27.06
CA ASP A 386 17.08 -26.60 -27.75
C ASP A 386 15.67 -26.85 -27.21
N PHE A 387 15.50 -26.82 -25.88
CA PHE A 387 14.19 -26.96 -25.25
C PHE A 387 13.21 -25.87 -25.69
N LEU A 388 13.64 -24.60 -25.74
CA LEU A 388 12.78 -23.50 -26.18
C LEU A 388 12.35 -23.67 -27.64
N LEU A 389 13.31 -23.94 -28.54
CA LEU A 389 13.07 -24.07 -29.98
C LEU A 389 12.20 -25.29 -30.32
N GLN A 390 12.43 -26.43 -29.66
CA GLN A 390 11.60 -27.64 -29.82
C GLN A 390 10.13 -27.39 -29.44
N ASN A 391 9.87 -26.39 -28.60
CA ASN A 391 8.53 -26.00 -28.18
C ASN A 391 8.06 -24.69 -28.84
N HIS A 392 8.68 -24.30 -29.95
CA HIS A 392 8.33 -23.13 -30.77
C HIS A 392 8.36 -21.80 -29.99
N MET A 393 9.25 -21.68 -29.01
CA MET A 393 9.47 -20.46 -28.24
C MET A 393 10.83 -19.86 -28.59
N LYS A 394 10.87 -18.57 -28.90
CA LYS A 394 12.12 -17.87 -29.25
C LYS A 394 12.80 -17.28 -28.01
N PRO A 395 14.13 -17.34 -27.91
CA PRO A 395 14.85 -16.79 -26.78
C PRO A 395 14.92 -15.26 -26.82
N VAL A 396 14.74 -14.64 -25.66
CA VAL A 396 15.05 -13.23 -25.40
C VAL A 396 16.14 -13.18 -24.34
N PHE A 397 17.35 -12.87 -24.77
CA PHE A 397 18.54 -12.84 -23.93
C PHE A 397 18.59 -11.52 -23.17
N HIS A 398 18.39 -11.55 -21.85
CA HIS A 398 18.75 -10.41 -21.00
C HIS A 398 20.24 -10.48 -20.68
N MET A 399 20.99 -9.48 -21.14
CA MET A 399 22.45 -9.44 -21.03
C MET A 399 22.96 -8.85 -19.71
N GLY A 400 22.12 -8.79 -18.69
CA GLY A 400 22.47 -8.38 -17.34
C GLY A 400 22.67 -9.57 -16.40
N TYR A 401 23.22 -9.26 -15.23
CA TYR A 401 23.34 -10.22 -14.14
C TYR A 401 22.31 -9.90 -13.06
N LYS A 402 21.44 -10.85 -12.71
CA LYS A 402 20.50 -10.76 -11.59
C LYS A 402 20.87 -11.83 -10.56
N LYS A 403 21.42 -11.41 -9.42
CA LYS A 403 21.66 -12.33 -8.30
C LYS A 403 20.35 -12.62 -7.59
N GLY A 404 20.00 -13.90 -7.47
CA GLY A 404 18.92 -14.32 -6.60
C GLY A 404 19.30 -14.11 -5.12
N ARG A 405 18.32 -13.63 -4.33
CA ARG A 405 18.27 -13.55 -2.85
C ARG A 405 18.76 -12.23 -2.22
N SER A 406 17.80 -11.33 -1.97
CA SER A 406 17.75 -10.51 -0.74
C SER A 406 16.32 -10.48 -0.20
N GLY A 407 16.19 -10.54 1.13
CA GLY A 407 14.91 -10.59 1.87
C GLY A 407 14.03 -9.34 1.76
N GLU A 408 14.50 -8.26 1.14
CA GLU A 408 13.74 -7.01 0.95
C GLU A 408 13.11 -6.92 -0.46
N GLY A 409 12.55 -8.03 -0.95
CA GLY A 409 11.61 -8.02 -2.06
C GLY A 409 12.09 -7.34 -3.35
N GLY A 410 13.33 -7.56 -3.72
CA GLY A 410 13.87 -7.24 -5.03
C GLY A 410 15.06 -8.14 -5.30
N TYR A 411 15.36 -8.43 -6.56
CA TYR A 411 16.69 -8.94 -6.90
C TYR A 411 17.66 -7.81 -6.56
N THR A 412 18.55 -8.04 -5.61
CA THR A 412 19.74 -7.22 -5.46
C THR A 412 20.64 -7.57 -6.64
N TYR A 413 20.92 -6.59 -7.49
CA TYR A 413 22.04 -6.63 -8.42
C TYR A 413 23.33 -6.55 -7.57
N VAL A 414 23.65 -7.61 -6.83
CA VAL A 414 24.93 -7.73 -6.13
C VAL A 414 25.98 -8.08 -7.17
N ASP A 415 27.17 -7.48 -7.03
CA ASP A 415 28.41 -7.73 -7.77
C ASP A 415 28.26 -8.63 -8.98
N GLN A 416 28.44 -8.02 -10.15
CA GLN A 416 28.76 -8.76 -11.37
C GLN A 416 29.89 -9.75 -11.02
N ASN A 417 29.55 -11.05 -10.89
CA ASN A 417 30.51 -12.14 -11.05
C ASN A 417 30.87 -12.25 -12.54
N PHE A 418 31.20 -11.11 -13.16
CA PHE A 418 31.88 -11.09 -14.42
C PHE A 418 33.36 -11.13 -14.04
N SER A 419 34.01 -12.25 -14.33
CA SER A 419 35.44 -12.37 -14.14
C SER A 419 36.23 -11.62 -15.23
N PHE A 420 35.54 -10.90 -16.13
CA PHE A 420 36.12 -10.11 -17.21
C PHE A 420 36.95 -8.94 -16.68
N GLN A 421 38.21 -8.87 -17.09
CA GLN A 421 39.15 -7.82 -16.70
C GLN A 421 39.15 -6.62 -17.66
N SER A 422 38.63 -6.79 -18.89
CA SER A 422 38.66 -5.76 -19.93
C SER A 422 37.47 -5.83 -20.90
N LEU A 423 37.20 -4.73 -21.62
CA LEU A 423 36.19 -4.71 -22.69
C LEU A 423 36.53 -5.69 -23.83
N TRP A 424 37.82 -5.92 -24.08
CA TRP A 424 38.28 -6.87 -25.09
C TRP A 424 37.87 -8.31 -24.74
N GLU A 425 37.98 -8.72 -23.47
CA GLU A 425 37.53 -10.06 -23.04
C GLU A 425 36.03 -10.25 -23.24
N ILE A 426 35.23 -9.22 -22.97
CA ILE A 426 33.78 -9.21 -23.19
C ILE A 426 33.46 -9.32 -24.67
N GLU A 427 34.10 -8.51 -25.51
CA GLU A 427 33.96 -8.57 -26.97
C GLU A 427 34.24 -10.00 -27.45
N LYS A 428 35.33 -10.62 -26.97
CA LYS A 428 35.76 -11.96 -27.40
C LYS A 428 34.80 -13.06 -26.97
N VAL A 429 34.41 -13.10 -25.70
CA VAL A 429 33.47 -14.12 -25.23
C VAL A 429 32.11 -13.95 -25.89
N PHE A 430 31.66 -12.72 -26.09
CA PHE A 430 30.39 -12.47 -26.73
C PHE A 430 30.42 -12.80 -28.25
N GLU A 431 31.54 -12.52 -28.93
CA GLU A 431 31.78 -12.97 -30.31
C GLU A 431 31.73 -14.50 -30.41
N LEU A 432 32.37 -15.22 -29.47
CA LEU A 432 32.33 -16.68 -29.42
C LEU A 432 30.92 -17.21 -29.15
N LEU A 433 30.17 -16.57 -28.25
CA LEU A 433 28.77 -16.89 -27.99
C LEU A 433 27.93 -16.76 -29.28
N LEU A 434 28.03 -15.63 -29.99
CA LEU A 434 27.31 -15.43 -31.25
C LEU A 434 27.74 -16.44 -32.32
N ARG A 435 29.05 -16.70 -32.47
CA ARG A 435 29.58 -17.72 -33.41
C ARG A 435 29.01 -19.09 -33.11
N HIS A 436 29.00 -19.50 -31.84
CA HIS A 436 28.45 -20.78 -31.40
C HIS A 436 26.96 -20.90 -31.75
N MET A 437 26.16 -19.88 -31.44
CA MET A 437 24.72 -19.88 -31.75
C MET A 437 24.47 -19.96 -33.26
N ILE A 438 25.20 -19.19 -34.07
CA ILE A 438 25.10 -19.25 -35.53
C ILE A 438 25.50 -20.63 -36.07
N MET A 439 26.58 -21.23 -35.55
CA MET A 439 27.05 -22.55 -35.97
C MET A 439 26.06 -23.67 -35.63
N ARG A 440 25.39 -23.60 -34.48
CA ARG A 440 24.45 -24.63 -34.02
C ARG A 440 23.06 -24.50 -34.63
N TYR A 441 22.51 -23.28 -34.69
CA TYR A 441 21.11 -23.04 -35.03
C TYR A 441 20.91 -22.43 -36.42
N GLY A 442 21.98 -21.98 -37.06
CA GLY A 442 21.91 -21.30 -38.35
C GLY A 442 21.56 -19.82 -38.21
N ARG A 443 22.04 -19.04 -39.17
CA ARG A 443 21.91 -17.58 -39.14
C ARG A 443 20.46 -17.10 -39.22
N GLU A 444 19.67 -17.73 -40.10
CA GLU A 444 18.27 -17.37 -40.33
C GLU A 444 17.43 -17.50 -39.05
N GLU A 445 17.70 -18.51 -38.22
CA GLU A 445 17.00 -18.69 -36.94
C GLU A 445 17.44 -17.64 -35.92
N VAL A 446 18.75 -17.47 -35.74
CA VAL A 446 19.34 -16.54 -34.75
C VAL A 446 18.96 -15.08 -35.02
N ASP A 447 18.83 -14.67 -36.29
CA ASP A 447 18.36 -13.32 -36.65
C ASP A 447 16.93 -13.04 -36.17
N THR A 448 16.15 -14.08 -35.84
CA THR A 448 14.79 -13.90 -35.30
C THR A 448 14.73 -13.81 -33.77
N TRP A 449 15.86 -13.91 -33.09
CA TRP A 449 15.95 -13.83 -31.63
C TRP A 449 16.05 -12.37 -31.18
N CYS A 450 16.00 -12.14 -29.86
CA CYS A 450 16.13 -10.79 -29.29
C CYS A 450 17.22 -10.74 -28.23
N PHE A 451 18.01 -9.66 -28.25
CA PHE A 451 18.96 -9.33 -27.19
C PHE A 451 18.52 -8.06 -26.47
N GLU A 452 18.16 -8.18 -25.20
CA GLU A 452 17.87 -7.03 -24.34
C GLU A 452 19.13 -6.68 -23.55
N LEU A 453 19.76 -5.56 -23.92
CA LEU A 453 21.01 -5.15 -23.31
C LEU A 453 20.75 -4.40 -22.02
N TRP A 454 21.29 -4.93 -20.93
CA TRP A 454 21.10 -4.37 -19.61
C TRP A 454 21.95 -3.12 -19.39
N TYR A 455 21.42 -2.20 -18.58
CA TYR A 455 22.11 -1.02 -18.07
C TYR A 455 21.65 -0.75 -16.62
N PRO A 456 22.56 -0.46 -15.67
CA PRO A 456 22.21 -0.37 -14.26
C PRO A 456 21.24 0.77 -13.93
N ASN A 457 20.25 0.47 -13.09
CA ASN A 457 19.36 1.45 -12.48
C ASN A 457 19.94 1.93 -11.13
N ILE A 458 19.97 3.25 -10.90
CA ILE A 458 20.73 3.93 -9.81
C ILE A 458 20.17 3.66 -8.40
N TYR A 459 19.04 2.96 -8.29
CA TYR A 459 18.39 2.64 -7.01
C TYR A 459 18.71 1.24 -6.49
N TYR A 460 19.58 0.52 -7.19
CA TYR A 460 20.33 -0.58 -6.61
C TYR A 460 21.63 0.02 -6.09
N SER A 461 22.09 -0.46 -4.94
CA SER A 461 23.44 -0.15 -4.46
C SER A 461 24.43 -0.54 -5.55
N LEU A 462 24.85 0.45 -6.36
CA LEU A 462 25.98 0.27 -7.25
C LEU A 462 27.15 -0.16 -6.37
N PRO A 463 27.87 -1.25 -6.69
CA PRO A 463 29.14 -1.53 -6.04
C PRO A 463 29.98 -0.26 -6.09
N LYS A 464 30.71 0.06 -5.02
CA LYS A 464 31.55 1.27 -4.87
C LYS A 464 32.55 1.51 -6.02
N PHE A 465 32.67 0.57 -6.95
CA PHE A 465 33.68 0.50 -8.01
C PHE A 465 33.10 0.35 -9.42
N LEU A 466 31.77 0.18 -9.58
CA LEU A 466 31.14 0.16 -10.90
C LEU A 466 30.70 1.58 -11.25
N GLU A 467 31.63 2.33 -11.85
CA GLU A 467 31.30 3.62 -12.45
C GLU A 467 30.24 3.41 -13.54
N ILE A 468 29.23 4.26 -13.56
CA ILE A 468 28.17 4.35 -14.58
C ILE A 468 28.78 4.25 -16.00
N ASP A 469 29.97 4.84 -16.19
CA ASP A 469 30.73 4.80 -17.44
C ASP A 469 31.17 3.39 -17.85
N ARG A 470 31.52 2.52 -16.90
CA ARG A 470 31.93 1.13 -17.18
C ARG A 470 30.74 0.29 -17.66
N ALA A 471 29.57 0.49 -17.06
CA ALA A 471 28.36 -0.21 -17.50
C ALA A 471 27.92 0.25 -18.89
N PHE A 472 28.02 1.56 -19.18
CA PHE A 472 27.80 2.08 -20.53
C PHE A 472 28.77 1.46 -21.54
N ALA A 473 30.06 1.38 -21.20
CA ALA A 473 31.07 0.80 -22.08
C ALA A 473 30.79 -0.68 -22.36
N TYR A 474 30.35 -1.44 -21.36
CA TYR A 474 29.92 -2.84 -21.51
C TYR A 474 28.74 -2.97 -22.49
N THR A 475 27.65 -2.23 -22.25
CA THR A 475 26.46 -2.25 -23.12
C THR A 475 26.81 -1.85 -24.55
N ALA A 476 27.66 -0.82 -24.72
CA ALA A 476 28.10 -0.36 -26.02
C ALA A 476 28.93 -1.40 -26.78
N GLU A 477 29.82 -2.12 -26.09
CA GLU A 477 30.68 -3.13 -26.73
C GLU A 477 29.87 -4.33 -27.21
N ILE A 478 28.92 -4.80 -26.38
CA ILE A 478 27.98 -5.85 -26.79
C ILE A 478 27.13 -5.39 -27.98
N TYR A 479 26.57 -4.18 -27.93
CA TYR A 479 25.76 -3.63 -29.02
C TYR A 479 26.53 -3.63 -30.35
N LYS A 480 27.77 -3.11 -30.35
CA LYS A 480 28.62 -3.08 -31.55
C LYS A 480 28.94 -4.48 -32.06
N THR A 481 29.23 -5.42 -31.16
CA THR A 481 29.52 -6.80 -31.52
C THR A 481 28.32 -7.47 -32.17
N ILE A 482 27.10 -7.29 -31.60
CA ILE A 482 25.86 -7.78 -32.21
C ILE A 482 25.66 -7.15 -33.58
N ARG A 483 25.71 -5.82 -33.71
CA ARG A 483 25.47 -5.16 -35.00
C ARG A 483 26.46 -5.56 -36.08
N ARG A 484 27.72 -5.83 -35.71
CA ARG A 484 28.75 -6.33 -36.63
C ARG A 484 28.45 -7.73 -37.13
N MET A 485 27.97 -8.62 -36.27
CA MET A 485 27.82 -10.04 -36.59
C MET A 485 26.40 -10.43 -37.03
N LEU A 486 25.38 -9.77 -36.48
CA LEU A 486 23.95 -10.00 -36.64
C LEU A 486 23.21 -8.67 -36.90
N PRO A 487 23.41 -8.01 -38.06
CA PRO A 487 22.75 -6.73 -38.37
C PRO A 487 21.22 -6.73 -38.22
N GLU A 488 20.55 -7.84 -38.58
CA GLU A 488 19.08 -7.94 -38.61
C GLU A 488 18.44 -8.31 -37.26
N VAL A 489 19.23 -8.77 -36.27
CA VAL A 489 18.68 -9.22 -35.00
C VAL A 489 18.09 -8.06 -34.21
N SER A 490 17.00 -8.33 -33.49
CA SER A 490 16.33 -7.33 -32.67
C SER A 490 17.12 -7.06 -31.38
N ILE A 491 17.43 -5.79 -31.13
CA ILE A 491 18.13 -5.34 -29.93
C ILE A 491 17.26 -4.36 -29.15
N GLY A 492 17.02 -4.67 -27.88
CA GLY A 492 16.42 -3.78 -26.90
C GLY A 492 17.47 -3.15 -26.01
N LEU A 493 17.19 -1.94 -25.50
CA LEU A 493 18.07 -1.27 -24.54
C LEU A 493 17.39 -1.01 -23.20
N ALA A 494 18.21 -1.22 -22.17
CA ALA A 494 18.31 -0.43 -20.95
C ALA A 494 17.21 -0.58 -19.90
N GLU A 495 16.40 -1.67 -19.93
CA GLU A 495 15.50 -2.12 -18.85
C GLU A 495 15.04 -0.95 -17.94
N PHE A 496 14.49 0.09 -18.58
CA PHE A 496 14.45 1.40 -17.96
C PHE A 496 13.44 1.34 -16.81
N SER A 497 13.92 1.59 -15.59
CA SER A 497 13.03 1.66 -14.45
C SER A 497 12.26 2.97 -14.49
N LEU A 498 10.94 2.87 -14.64
CA LEU A 498 10.04 4.03 -14.67
C LEU A 498 9.90 4.71 -13.29
N LEU A 499 10.42 4.07 -12.25
CA LEU A 499 10.67 4.66 -10.93
C LEU A 499 11.73 5.77 -10.93
N THR A 500 12.51 5.89 -12.02
CA THR A 500 13.59 6.86 -12.13
C THR A 500 13.07 8.24 -12.49
N ASP A 501 13.71 9.27 -11.91
CA ASP A 501 13.48 10.66 -12.29
C ASP A 501 13.55 10.85 -13.81
N SER A 502 12.60 11.62 -14.35
CA SER A 502 12.40 11.79 -15.80
C SER A 502 13.61 12.44 -16.48
N ASN A 503 14.30 13.36 -15.81
CA ASN A 503 15.49 14.01 -16.38
C ASN A 503 16.64 13.01 -16.50
N ARG A 504 16.84 12.16 -15.49
CA ARG A 504 17.86 11.11 -15.54
C ARG A 504 17.56 10.09 -16.64
N LEU A 505 16.29 9.75 -16.83
CA LEU A 505 15.87 8.85 -17.90
C LEU A 505 16.17 9.45 -19.28
N TYR A 506 15.84 10.73 -19.48
CA TYR A 506 16.19 11.49 -20.68
C TYR A 506 17.71 11.52 -20.93
N GLU A 507 18.50 11.89 -19.92
CA GLU A 507 19.96 11.98 -20.02
C GLU A 507 20.58 10.65 -20.47
N ARG A 508 20.08 9.53 -19.94
CA ARG A 508 20.54 8.18 -20.30
C ARG A 508 20.21 7.82 -21.74
N MET A 509 18.97 8.03 -22.16
CA MET A 509 18.57 7.77 -23.55
C MET A 509 19.36 8.66 -24.52
N ALA A 510 19.49 9.95 -24.20
CA ALA A 510 20.29 10.89 -24.99
C ALA A 510 21.77 10.51 -25.04
N ALA A 511 22.32 9.88 -23.99
CA ALA A 511 23.70 9.41 -23.97
C ALA A 511 23.93 8.23 -24.92
N PHE A 512 22.96 7.32 -25.06
CA PHE A 512 23.00 6.24 -26.06
C PHE A 512 22.86 6.81 -27.48
N GLU A 513 21.89 7.70 -27.70
CA GLU A 513 21.65 8.35 -28.99
C GLU A 513 22.88 9.10 -29.50
N LYS A 514 23.52 9.92 -28.65
CA LYS A 514 24.76 10.66 -29.00
C LYS A 514 25.93 9.76 -29.41
N ARG A 515 25.90 8.49 -29.05
CA ARG A 515 26.93 7.49 -29.38
C ARG A 515 26.54 6.62 -30.58
N GLY A 516 25.40 6.90 -31.22
CA GLY A 516 24.88 6.10 -32.33
C GLY A 516 24.37 4.72 -31.91
N ILE A 517 24.03 4.54 -30.63
CA ILE A 517 23.48 3.28 -30.10
C ILE A 517 21.96 3.42 -30.08
N ILE A 518 21.32 3.00 -31.17
CA ILE A 518 19.87 3.10 -31.35
C ILE A 518 19.27 1.68 -31.29
N PRO A 519 18.31 1.41 -30.38
CA PRO A 519 17.68 0.10 -30.28
C PRO A 519 16.60 -0.10 -31.35
N ASN A 520 16.19 -1.36 -31.56
CA ASN A 520 14.96 -1.67 -32.30
C ASN A 520 13.71 -1.44 -31.45
N PHE A 521 13.83 -1.53 -30.12
CA PHE A 521 12.75 -1.29 -29.16
C PHE A 521 13.27 -0.77 -27.82
N VAL A 522 12.45 0.01 -27.12
CA VAL A 522 12.76 0.48 -25.77
C VAL A 522 12.18 -0.50 -24.76
N SER A 523 13.04 -1.10 -23.93
CA SER A 523 12.60 -1.97 -22.83
C SER A 523 12.41 -1.18 -21.54
N CYS A 524 11.34 -1.45 -20.80
CA CYS A 524 11.05 -0.80 -19.52
C CYS A 524 10.50 -1.77 -18.48
N VAL A 525 10.66 -1.40 -17.21
CA VAL A 525 10.09 -2.12 -16.07
C VAL A 525 9.18 -1.21 -15.27
N SER A 526 7.98 -1.69 -14.95
CA SER A 526 6.95 -0.93 -14.24
C SER A 526 6.47 -1.68 -13.00
N TYR A 527 6.52 -0.96 -11.87
CA TYR A 527 5.98 -1.39 -10.59
C TYR A 527 5.43 -0.13 -9.89
N PRO A 528 4.28 -0.21 -9.20
CA PRO A 528 3.63 0.95 -8.59
C PRO A 528 4.33 1.41 -7.31
N TYR A 529 5.55 1.93 -7.45
CA TYR A 529 6.34 2.52 -6.38
C TYR A 529 6.76 3.95 -6.74
N LYS A 530 7.11 4.74 -5.74
CA LYS A 530 7.89 5.95 -5.91
C LYS A 530 9.13 5.88 -5.04
N VAL A 531 10.24 6.37 -5.57
CA VAL A 531 11.45 6.50 -4.78
C VAL A 531 11.39 7.83 -4.03
N VAL A 532 11.43 7.75 -2.71
CA VAL A 532 11.41 8.92 -1.83
C VAL A 532 12.68 8.93 -1.00
N GLN A 533 13.37 10.07 -0.99
CA GLN A 533 14.53 10.27 -0.13
C GLN A 533 14.03 10.68 1.25
N LYS A 534 14.22 9.81 2.25
CA LYS A 534 13.92 10.11 3.65
C LYS A 534 15.23 10.20 4.42
N GLU A 535 15.56 11.42 4.85
CA GLU A 535 16.86 11.75 5.45
C GLU A 535 18.04 11.34 4.53
N ASN A 536 18.78 10.28 4.93
CA ASN A 536 19.93 9.71 4.23
C ASN A 536 19.66 8.30 3.66
N VAL A 537 18.41 7.83 3.69
CA VAL A 537 18.01 6.53 3.16
C VAL A 537 17.05 6.73 2.00
N VAL A 538 17.33 6.03 0.90
CA VAL A 538 16.44 5.98 -0.25
C VAL A 538 15.42 4.88 0.01
N VAL A 539 14.16 5.25 0.19
CA VAL A 539 13.06 4.31 0.48
C VAL A 539 12.16 4.22 -0.75
N ARG A 540 11.65 3.01 -1.03
CA ARG A 540 10.61 2.80 -2.05
C ARG A 540 9.27 2.81 -1.34
N GLU A 541 8.40 3.75 -1.70
CA GLU A 541 7.04 3.81 -1.20
C GLU A 541 6.10 3.20 -2.22
N TRP A 542 5.35 2.19 -1.79
CA TRP A 542 4.30 1.60 -2.60
C TRP A 542 3.19 2.64 -2.82
N GLN A 543 2.81 2.84 -4.07
CA GLN A 543 1.89 3.90 -4.51
C GLN A 543 0.91 3.27 -5.51
N PHE A 544 -0.15 2.66 -4.98
CA PHE A 544 -1.13 1.99 -5.81
C PHE A 544 -2.26 2.95 -6.19
N LYS A 545 -2.35 3.29 -7.47
CA LYS A 545 -3.39 4.15 -8.06
C LYS A 545 -3.90 3.53 -9.35
N ASP A 546 -5.11 3.90 -9.73
CA ASP A 546 -5.83 3.24 -10.82
C ASP A 546 -5.03 3.22 -12.13
N GLU A 547 -4.72 4.37 -12.72
CA GLU A 547 -4.03 4.48 -14.03
C GLU A 547 -2.50 4.59 -13.94
N PHE A 548 -1.88 4.15 -12.83
CA PHE A 548 -0.46 4.39 -12.55
C PHE A 548 0.47 3.95 -13.70
N ILE A 549 0.32 2.71 -14.20
CA ILE A 549 1.19 2.18 -15.26
C ILE A 549 0.98 2.97 -16.56
N LEU A 550 -0.26 3.34 -16.87
CA LEU A 550 -0.56 4.11 -18.08
C LEU A 550 0.10 5.49 -18.04
N GLU A 551 0.11 6.15 -16.89
CA GLU A 551 0.83 7.42 -16.69
C GLU A 551 2.34 7.25 -16.88
N GLU A 552 2.94 6.20 -16.32
CA GLU A 552 4.36 5.92 -16.50
C GLU A 552 4.73 5.68 -17.98
N ILE A 553 3.92 4.90 -18.71
CA ILE A 553 4.15 4.63 -20.13
C ILE A 553 3.96 5.89 -20.98
N LYS A 554 2.96 6.73 -20.66
CA LYS A 554 2.78 8.04 -21.33
C LYS A 554 4.00 8.94 -21.09
N ASN A 555 4.53 8.98 -19.86
CA ASN A 555 5.72 9.74 -19.53
C ASN A 555 6.97 9.21 -20.27
N LEU A 556 7.16 7.89 -20.29
CA LEU A 556 8.23 7.25 -21.07
C LEU A 556 8.15 7.66 -22.54
N LYS A 557 6.96 7.59 -23.15
CA LYS A 557 6.75 7.98 -24.54
C LYS A 557 7.06 9.47 -24.78
N HIS A 558 6.73 10.34 -23.83
CA HIS A 558 7.11 11.76 -23.89
C HIS A 558 8.63 11.93 -23.94
N ILE A 559 9.37 11.27 -23.05
CA ILE A 559 10.84 11.31 -23.00
C ILE A 559 11.45 10.73 -24.28
N MET A 560 10.91 9.61 -24.78
CA MET A 560 11.33 9.01 -26.06
C MET A 560 11.18 10.00 -27.22
N ASN A 561 10.09 10.77 -27.27
CA ASN A 561 9.94 11.80 -28.31
C ASN A 561 11.03 12.88 -28.23
N GLN A 562 11.43 13.29 -27.02
CA GLN A 562 12.45 14.32 -26.83
C GLN A 562 13.84 13.90 -27.33
N VAL A 563 14.16 12.60 -27.26
CA VAL A 563 15.45 12.05 -27.76
C VAL A 563 15.38 11.54 -29.21
N GLY A 564 14.24 11.63 -29.88
CA GLY A 564 14.05 11.14 -31.26
C GLY A 564 13.60 9.67 -31.39
N TRP A 565 13.30 8.99 -30.29
CA TRP A 565 12.90 7.58 -30.22
C TRP A 565 11.40 7.35 -30.23
N GLY A 566 10.58 8.38 -30.44
CA GLY A 566 9.11 8.30 -30.34
C GLY A 566 8.41 7.30 -31.25
N HIS A 567 9.08 6.88 -32.33
CA HIS A 567 8.60 5.88 -33.29
C HIS A 567 8.94 4.43 -32.88
N LEU A 568 9.87 4.25 -31.94
CA LEU A 568 10.29 2.93 -31.49
C LEU A 568 9.21 2.28 -30.62
N PRO A 569 8.98 0.96 -30.77
CA PRO A 569 8.06 0.24 -29.93
C PRO A 569 8.55 0.15 -28.48
N ILE A 570 7.60 0.10 -27.55
CA ILE A 570 7.85 -0.08 -26.12
C ILE A 570 7.58 -1.54 -25.74
N TRP A 571 8.57 -2.19 -25.15
CA TRP A 571 8.45 -3.52 -24.55
C TRP A 571 8.48 -3.36 -23.03
N MET A 572 7.35 -3.59 -22.37
CA MET A 572 7.30 -3.67 -20.91
C MET A 572 7.75 -5.07 -20.50
N THR A 573 9.07 -5.28 -20.41
CA THR A 573 9.68 -6.60 -20.23
C THR A 573 9.50 -7.16 -18.83
N GLU A 574 9.25 -6.29 -17.84
CA GLU A 574 8.80 -6.68 -16.50
C GLU A 574 7.66 -5.79 -16.02
N TYR A 575 6.60 -6.40 -15.51
CA TYR A 575 5.57 -5.70 -14.75
C TYR A 575 4.97 -6.58 -13.64
N ASN A 576 4.71 -5.97 -12.50
CA ASN A 576 3.92 -6.51 -11.39
C ASN A 576 3.41 -5.35 -10.52
N PHE A 577 2.39 -5.57 -9.70
CA PHE A 577 1.88 -4.58 -8.76
C PHE A 577 2.77 -4.44 -7.51
N THR A 578 3.68 -5.38 -7.30
CA THR A 578 4.60 -5.38 -6.16
C THR A 578 5.97 -5.91 -6.57
N LEU A 579 7.00 -5.35 -5.94
CA LEU A 579 8.36 -5.87 -5.98
C LEU A 579 8.54 -7.02 -4.96
N LEU A 580 7.79 -7.01 -3.85
CA LEU A 580 7.95 -7.93 -2.74
C LEU A 580 7.49 -9.36 -3.06
N ASN A 581 8.32 -10.32 -2.67
CA ASN A 581 7.86 -11.69 -2.38
C ASN A 581 7.40 -11.69 -0.93
N GLY A 582 6.26 -12.30 -0.62
CA GLY A 582 5.68 -12.22 0.73
C GLY A 582 4.31 -11.56 0.74
N ASN A 583 4.04 -10.67 -0.23
CA ASN A 583 2.78 -9.93 -0.25
C ASN A 583 1.62 -10.88 -0.63
N PRO A 584 0.66 -11.15 0.28
CA PRO A 584 -0.44 -12.10 0.06
C PRO A 584 -1.36 -11.69 -1.08
N LEU A 585 -1.37 -10.42 -1.51
CA LEU A 585 -2.10 -9.98 -2.68
C LEU A 585 -1.65 -10.68 -3.97
N ASN A 586 -0.42 -11.21 -4.04
CA ASN A 586 0.03 -11.98 -5.21
C ASN A 586 -0.76 -13.27 -5.43
N ASP A 587 -1.30 -13.86 -4.35
CA ASP A 587 -2.03 -15.13 -4.39
C ASP A 587 -3.55 -14.97 -4.51
N SER A 588 -4.04 -13.73 -4.42
CA SER A 588 -5.47 -13.42 -4.28
C SER A 588 -6.15 -13.13 -5.62
N ARG A 589 -7.49 -13.06 -5.61
CA ARG A 589 -8.30 -12.64 -6.77
C ARG A 589 -7.98 -11.24 -7.26
N PHE A 590 -7.61 -10.33 -6.35
CA PHE A 590 -7.20 -8.97 -6.68
C PHE A 590 -6.08 -8.96 -7.72
N LYS A 591 -5.10 -9.86 -7.63
CA LYS A 591 -4.03 -9.94 -8.63
C LYS A 591 -4.58 -10.20 -10.04
N GLY A 592 -5.56 -11.08 -10.16
CA GLY A 592 -6.21 -11.38 -11.43
C GLY A 592 -6.97 -10.18 -11.98
N ALA A 593 -7.82 -9.55 -11.16
CA ALA A 593 -8.56 -8.34 -11.53
C ALA A 593 -7.62 -7.18 -11.92
N TRP A 594 -6.52 -6.98 -11.19
CA TRP A 594 -5.49 -5.98 -11.50
C TRP A 594 -4.80 -6.22 -12.84
N ILE A 595 -4.48 -7.48 -13.18
CA ILE A 595 -3.89 -7.81 -14.50
C ILE A 595 -4.86 -7.41 -15.62
N LEU A 596 -6.14 -7.78 -15.49
CA LEU A 596 -7.15 -7.46 -16.52
C LEU A 596 -7.31 -5.95 -16.69
N LYS A 597 -7.44 -5.24 -15.57
CA LYS A 597 -7.55 -3.78 -15.55
C LYS A 597 -6.33 -3.11 -16.18
N SER A 598 -5.13 -3.48 -15.72
CA SER A 598 -3.88 -2.91 -16.22
C SER A 598 -3.72 -3.12 -17.73
N MET A 599 -4.12 -4.28 -18.25
CA MET A 599 -4.07 -4.54 -19.68
C MET A 599 -5.12 -3.74 -20.45
N ALA A 600 -6.32 -3.53 -19.91
CA ALA A 600 -7.32 -2.68 -20.54
C ALA A 600 -6.83 -1.24 -20.77
N ASP A 601 -6.01 -0.74 -19.85
CA ASP A 601 -5.42 0.60 -19.91
C ASP A 601 -4.25 0.68 -20.88
N VAL A 602 -3.30 -0.26 -20.79
CA VAL A 602 -1.97 -0.10 -21.42
C VAL A 602 -1.81 -0.81 -22.76
N ALA A 603 -2.70 -1.71 -23.15
CA ALA A 603 -2.51 -2.56 -24.33
C ALA A 603 -2.21 -1.81 -25.63
N GLU A 604 -2.84 -0.64 -25.81
CA GLU A 604 -2.69 0.20 -27.01
C GLU A 604 -1.39 1.02 -27.02
N HIS A 605 -0.65 1.03 -25.91
CA HIS A 605 0.55 1.85 -25.73
C HIS A 605 1.85 1.07 -25.73
N VAL A 606 1.79 -0.27 -25.64
CA VAL A 606 2.96 -1.14 -25.57
C VAL A 606 2.84 -2.28 -26.57
N GLU A 607 3.97 -2.72 -27.11
CA GLU A 607 3.98 -3.81 -28.10
C GLU A 607 4.08 -5.19 -27.45
N VAL A 608 4.82 -5.29 -26.34
CA VAL A 608 5.10 -6.52 -25.60
C VAL A 608 4.92 -6.26 -24.11
N VAL A 609 4.32 -7.23 -23.41
CA VAL A 609 4.22 -7.23 -21.94
C VAL A 609 4.73 -8.57 -21.41
N GLY A 610 5.73 -8.52 -20.54
CA GLY A 610 6.30 -9.67 -19.84
C GLY A 610 5.89 -9.70 -18.38
N HIS A 611 4.98 -10.59 -18.00
CA HIS A 611 4.58 -10.75 -16.60
C HIS A 611 5.76 -11.19 -15.75
N TRP A 612 5.98 -10.52 -14.62
CA TRP A 612 6.93 -10.94 -13.61
C TRP A 612 6.19 -11.66 -12.48
N GLN A 613 6.16 -12.99 -12.40
CA GLN A 613 6.99 -13.97 -13.13
C GLN A 613 6.25 -15.29 -13.38
N LEU A 614 6.88 -16.23 -14.10
CA LEU A 614 6.31 -17.53 -14.44
C LEU A 614 5.83 -18.34 -13.22
N SER A 615 6.73 -18.62 -12.27
CA SER A 615 6.49 -19.56 -11.17
C SER A 615 7.04 -19.01 -9.86
N ASP A 616 6.46 -19.42 -8.73
CA ASP A 616 7.00 -19.12 -7.41
C ASP A 616 8.40 -19.69 -7.22
N LEU A 617 8.70 -20.81 -7.90
CA LEU A 617 10.02 -21.43 -7.94
C LEU A 617 11.12 -20.46 -8.41
N CYS A 618 10.78 -19.46 -9.24
CA CYS A 618 11.74 -18.47 -9.76
C CYS A 618 12.28 -17.51 -8.69
N ALA A 619 11.58 -17.34 -7.57
CA ALA A 619 11.98 -16.37 -6.54
C ALA A 619 11.79 -16.87 -5.10
N LEU A 620 11.85 -18.19 -4.87
CA LEU A 620 11.86 -18.77 -3.52
C LEU A 620 13.02 -18.15 -2.70
N PRO A 621 12.72 -17.38 -1.63
CA PRO A 621 13.71 -16.90 -0.69
C PRO A 621 14.50 -18.06 -0.07
N ALA A 622 15.78 -17.84 0.29
CA ALA A 622 16.60 -18.88 0.94
C ALA A 622 16.05 -19.29 2.32
N ASP A 623 15.37 -18.34 2.94
CA ASP A 623 14.77 -18.33 4.26
C ASP A 623 13.25 -18.53 4.22
N ALA A 624 12.66 -18.69 3.04
CA ALA A 624 11.23 -18.99 2.95
C ALA A 624 10.94 -20.33 3.60
N ASP A 625 9.85 -20.37 4.35
CA ASP A 625 9.30 -21.62 4.85
C ASP A 625 8.81 -22.45 3.66
N HIS A 626 9.62 -23.42 3.25
CA HIS A 626 9.35 -24.28 2.10
C HIS A 626 8.10 -25.15 2.30
N ASN A 627 7.58 -25.21 3.53
CA ASN A 627 6.40 -25.98 3.87
C ASN A 627 5.10 -25.23 3.57
N ARG A 628 5.09 -23.90 3.58
CA ARG A 628 3.87 -23.11 3.35
C ARG A 628 3.35 -23.29 1.92
N LEU A 629 2.06 -23.59 1.78
CA LEU A 629 1.40 -23.67 0.47
C LEU A 629 1.45 -22.36 -0.32
N LEU A 630 1.13 -21.26 0.36
CA LEU A 630 1.13 -19.89 -0.17
C LEU A 630 2.03 -19.03 0.72
N TYR A 631 2.79 -18.14 0.10
CA TYR A 631 3.68 -17.21 0.79
C TYR A 631 3.69 -15.83 0.15
N GLY A 632 2.74 -15.49 -0.72
CA GLY A 632 2.72 -14.22 -1.44
C GLY A 632 3.78 -14.15 -2.54
N GLY A 633 4.08 -15.29 -3.18
CA GLY A 633 5.04 -15.37 -4.28
C GLY A 633 4.48 -14.77 -5.58
N LYS A 634 5.34 -14.12 -6.38
CA LYS A 634 4.95 -13.40 -7.60
C LYS A 634 4.62 -14.30 -8.81
N GLY A 635 4.69 -15.63 -8.68
CA GLY A 635 4.46 -16.57 -9.77
C GLY A 635 3.00 -16.63 -10.23
N LEU A 636 2.79 -16.98 -11.50
CA LEU A 636 1.47 -17.39 -12.00
C LEU A 636 1.04 -18.75 -11.43
N ILE A 637 2.03 -19.57 -11.06
CA ILE A 637 1.87 -20.93 -10.54
C ILE A 637 2.60 -21.01 -9.20
N THR A 638 1.97 -21.64 -8.21
CA THR A 638 2.57 -21.91 -6.90
C THR A 638 3.75 -22.88 -7.01
N LYS A 639 4.58 -23.00 -5.97
CA LYS A 639 5.68 -23.98 -5.93
C LYS A 639 5.21 -25.44 -6.09
N ASP A 640 3.96 -25.72 -5.75
CA ASP A 640 3.31 -27.04 -5.82
C ASP A 640 2.48 -27.21 -7.11
N GLY A 641 2.64 -26.31 -8.09
CA GLY A 641 2.01 -26.44 -9.40
C GLY A 641 0.53 -26.10 -9.43
N ILE A 642 0.01 -25.29 -8.49
CA ILE A 642 -1.37 -24.82 -8.51
C ILE A 642 -1.44 -23.48 -9.25
N ASN A 643 -2.36 -23.35 -10.20
CA ASN A 643 -2.57 -22.10 -10.94
C ASN A 643 -3.22 -21.06 -10.01
N LYS A 644 -2.67 -19.85 -9.98
CA LYS A 644 -3.23 -18.74 -9.19
C LYS A 644 -4.28 -17.96 -10.00
N PRO A 645 -5.11 -17.10 -9.37
CA PRO A 645 -6.01 -16.19 -10.11
C PRO A 645 -5.30 -15.37 -11.20
N SER A 646 -4.04 -15.00 -10.99
CA SER A 646 -3.19 -14.31 -11.97
C SER A 646 -2.99 -15.10 -13.28
N TYR A 647 -2.84 -16.42 -13.20
CA TYR A 647 -2.76 -17.31 -14.37
C TYR A 647 -4.05 -17.24 -15.18
N PHE A 648 -5.20 -17.32 -14.52
CA PHE A 648 -6.51 -17.30 -15.21
C PHE A 648 -6.82 -15.95 -15.84
N ALA A 649 -6.40 -14.84 -15.22
CA ALA A 649 -6.51 -13.52 -15.84
C ALA A 649 -5.74 -13.43 -17.16
N LEU A 650 -4.48 -13.91 -17.20
CA LEU A 650 -3.73 -13.98 -18.46
C LEU A 650 -4.36 -14.95 -19.46
N TYR A 651 -4.88 -16.09 -18.99
CA TYR A 651 -5.59 -17.03 -19.84
C TYR A 651 -6.81 -16.38 -20.48
N PHE A 652 -7.65 -15.66 -19.72
CA PHE A 652 -8.82 -14.95 -20.25
C PHE A 652 -8.42 -13.87 -21.27
N LEU A 653 -7.36 -13.10 -21.01
CA LEU A 653 -6.80 -12.16 -21.99
C LEU A 653 -6.34 -12.86 -23.28
N SER A 654 -5.78 -14.08 -23.18
CA SER A 654 -5.32 -14.83 -24.34
C SER A 654 -6.46 -15.29 -25.27
N LEU A 655 -7.68 -15.39 -24.73
CA LEU A 655 -8.92 -15.77 -25.43
C LEU A 655 -9.58 -14.59 -26.15
N LEU A 656 -9.20 -13.34 -25.84
CA LEU A 656 -9.68 -12.15 -26.55
C LEU A 656 -9.31 -12.20 -28.03
N LYS A 657 -10.26 -11.74 -28.85
CA LYS A 657 -10.20 -11.79 -30.31
C LYS A 657 -9.50 -10.55 -30.88
N PRO A 658 -9.12 -10.55 -32.18
CA PRO A 658 -8.27 -9.51 -32.76
C PRO A 658 -8.92 -8.12 -32.93
N PHE A 659 -10.25 -8.00 -32.87
CA PHE A 659 -10.92 -6.72 -33.06
C PHE A 659 -11.59 -6.27 -31.76
N LEU A 660 -11.24 -5.09 -31.26
CA LEU A 660 -11.93 -4.45 -30.14
C LEU A 660 -13.26 -3.91 -30.66
N VAL A 661 -14.35 -4.32 -30.02
CA VAL A 661 -15.68 -3.77 -30.23
C VAL A 661 -15.83 -2.55 -29.32
N ASP A 662 -15.61 -2.75 -28.01
CA ASP A 662 -15.72 -1.69 -27.02
C ASP A 662 -14.95 -2.04 -25.73
N LYS A 663 -14.59 -1.03 -24.94
CA LYS A 663 -13.99 -1.20 -23.60
C LYS A 663 -14.48 -0.11 -22.66
N GLY A 664 -14.69 -0.49 -21.40
CA GLY A 664 -15.08 0.44 -20.34
C GLY A 664 -14.33 0.17 -19.04
N LYS A 665 -14.74 0.85 -17.98
CA LYS A 665 -14.10 0.77 -16.65
C LYS A 665 -13.95 -0.66 -16.12
N HIS A 666 -14.89 -1.53 -16.43
CA HIS A 666 -15.01 -2.88 -15.87
C HIS A 666 -15.01 -3.99 -16.93
N TYR A 667 -14.74 -3.69 -18.20
CA TYR A 667 -14.79 -4.70 -19.27
C TYR A 667 -13.94 -4.37 -20.50
N MET A 668 -13.60 -5.42 -21.25
CA MET A 668 -13.14 -5.35 -22.64
C MET A 668 -13.91 -6.35 -23.48
N LEU A 669 -14.56 -5.90 -24.55
CA LEU A 669 -15.29 -6.72 -25.51
C LEU A 669 -14.59 -6.73 -26.86
N THR A 670 -14.27 -7.92 -27.34
CA THR A 670 -13.61 -8.16 -28.62
C THR A 670 -14.42 -9.12 -29.49
N MET A 671 -14.14 -9.14 -30.79
CA MET A 671 -14.72 -10.10 -31.73
C MET A 671 -13.72 -10.57 -32.79
N ASP A 672 -14.01 -11.70 -33.42
CA ASP A 672 -13.30 -12.17 -34.61
C ASP A 672 -14.04 -11.79 -35.91
N LYS A 673 -13.52 -12.25 -37.06
CA LYS A 673 -14.13 -11.97 -38.37
C LYS A 673 -15.43 -12.77 -38.59
N GLN A 674 -15.59 -13.87 -37.86
CA GLN A 674 -16.72 -14.80 -37.96
C GLN A 674 -17.92 -14.30 -37.15
N GLY A 675 -17.71 -13.37 -36.22
CA GLY A 675 -18.77 -12.82 -35.37
C GLY A 675 -18.87 -13.53 -34.03
N THR A 676 -17.83 -14.22 -33.59
CA THR A 676 -17.70 -14.72 -32.23
C THR A 676 -17.12 -13.62 -31.35
N TYR A 677 -17.84 -13.30 -30.27
CA TYR A 677 -17.41 -12.29 -29.31
C TYR A 677 -16.70 -12.94 -28.13
N ALA A 678 -15.70 -12.24 -27.59
CA ALA A 678 -15.02 -12.60 -26.36
C ALA A 678 -14.92 -11.36 -25.47
N MET A 679 -15.35 -11.50 -24.22
CA MET A 679 -15.39 -10.41 -23.26
C MET A 679 -14.70 -10.82 -21.97
N VAL A 680 -13.90 -9.92 -21.41
CA VAL A 680 -13.50 -10.02 -20.00
C VAL A 680 -14.19 -8.92 -19.21
N VAL A 681 -14.64 -9.25 -18.00
CA VAL A 681 -15.25 -8.32 -17.05
C VAL A 681 -14.59 -8.47 -15.69
N PHE A 682 -14.40 -7.37 -14.97
CA PHE A 682 -13.64 -7.37 -13.71
C PHE A 682 -14.07 -6.23 -12.78
N ASN A 683 -14.03 -6.49 -11.47
CA ASN A 683 -14.30 -5.50 -10.41
C ASN A 683 -13.05 -5.32 -9.53
N MET A 684 -11.99 -4.77 -10.10
CA MET A 684 -10.76 -4.48 -9.36
C MET A 684 -11.03 -3.37 -8.33
N LYS A 685 -10.67 -3.63 -7.06
CA LYS A 685 -10.76 -2.65 -5.98
C LYS A 685 -9.41 -2.03 -5.69
N LEU A 686 -9.41 -0.71 -5.55
CA LEU A 686 -8.22 0.04 -5.12
C LEU A 686 -7.93 -0.22 -3.65
N LEU A 687 -6.67 -0.01 -3.28
CA LEU A 687 -6.19 -0.20 -1.92
C LEU A 687 -6.53 1.02 -1.08
N GLY A 688 -7.22 0.79 0.03
CA GLY A 688 -7.58 1.82 1.00
C GLY A 688 -6.45 2.13 1.98
N ALA A 689 -6.68 3.12 2.85
CA ALA A 689 -5.68 3.60 3.81
C ALA A 689 -5.06 2.48 4.67
N ALA A 690 -5.85 1.47 5.06
CA ALA A 690 -5.37 0.36 5.88
C ALA A 690 -4.22 -0.43 5.23
N ALA A 691 -4.15 -0.47 3.89
CA ALA A 691 -3.03 -1.09 3.17
C ALA A 691 -1.70 -0.36 3.38
N TYR A 692 -1.75 0.94 3.70
CA TYR A 692 -0.58 1.81 3.87
C TYR A 692 -0.22 2.04 5.35
N MET A 693 -1.14 1.74 6.27
CA MET A 693 -0.90 1.87 7.73
C MET A 693 0.19 0.93 8.27
N LYS A 694 0.55 -0.11 7.51
CA LYS A 694 1.66 -1.00 7.83
C LYS A 694 2.63 -1.09 6.65
N PRO A 695 3.91 -1.40 6.91
CA PRO A 695 4.83 -1.74 5.82
C PRO A 695 4.27 -2.86 4.94
N GLU A 696 4.42 -2.73 3.62
CA GLU A 696 3.89 -3.70 2.66
C GLU A 696 4.31 -5.16 2.97
N GLY A 697 5.54 -5.35 3.44
CA GLY A 697 6.07 -6.67 3.81
C GLY A 697 5.45 -7.28 5.07
N GLU A 698 4.69 -6.51 5.84
CA GLU A 698 3.98 -6.95 7.06
C GLU A 698 2.49 -7.21 6.80
N ILE A 699 2.02 -7.07 5.55
CA ILE A 699 0.64 -7.41 5.17
C ILE A 699 0.47 -8.92 5.20
N THR A 700 -0.53 -9.37 5.96
CA THR A 700 -0.90 -10.78 6.11
C THR A 700 -2.25 -11.06 5.45
N THR A 701 -2.59 -12.34 5.31
CA THR A 701 -3.90 -12.75 4.78
C THR A 701 -5.07 -12.27 5.64
N ASP A 702 -4.85 -12.03 6.95
CA ASP A 702 -5.89 -11.57 7.86
C ASP A 702 -6.24 -10.09 7.65
N ASP A 703 -5.37 -9.34 6.99
CA ASP A 703 -5.60 -7.92 6.70
C ASP A 703 -6.44 -7.69 5.45
N MET A 704 -6.57 -8.72 4.61
CA MET A 704 -7.13 -8.64 3.26
C MET A 704 -8.59 -8.15 3.23
N GLU A 705 -9.35 -8.36 4.31
CA GLU A 705 -10.76 -7.91 4.45
C GLU A 705 -10.89 -6.39 4.63
N HIS A 706 -9.79 -5.68 4.91
CA HIS A 706 -9.83 -4.25 5.28
C HIS A 706 -8.88 -3.38 4.48
N ILE A 707 -8.02 -3.97 3.64
CA ILE A 707 -7.01 -3.23 2.87
C ILE A 707 -7.57 -2.53 1.61
N PHE A 708 -8.79 -2.82 1.18
CA PHE A 708 -9.40 -2.19 0.01
C PHE A 708 -10.20 -0.93 0.39
N GLU A 709 -10.27 0.06 -0.50
CA GLU A 709 -11.06 1.29 -0.27
C GLU A 709 -12.53 0.96 -0.02
N ASN A 710 -13.04 -0.05 -0.74
CA ASN A 710 -14.38 -0.59 -0.57
C ASN A 710 -14.45 -2.02 -1.12
N GLU A 711 -15.48 -2.75 -0.70
CA GLU A 711 -15.80 -4.07 -1.22
C GLU A 711 -17.12 -4.08 -2.03
N LYS A 712 -17.52 -2.92 -2.58
CA LYS A 712 -18.82 -2.78 -3.23
C LYS A 712 -18.95 -3.73 -4.44
N PRO A 713 -20.03 -4.52 -4.54
CA PRO A 713 -20.29 -5.29 -5.74
C PRO A 713 -20.59 -4.37 -6.91
N VAL A 714 -20.28 -4.83 -8.12
CA VAL A 714 -20.65 -4.18 -9.38
C VAL A 714 -21.72 -5.02 -10.05
N GLN A 715 -22.83 -4.39 -10.42
CA GLN A 715 -23.86 -4.96 -11.28
C GLN A 715 -23.86 -4.20 -12.61
N MET A 716 -23.71 -4.91 -13.71
CA MET A 716 -23.67 -4.35 -15.05
C MET A 716 -24.74 -4.99 -15.92
N GLN A 717 -25.55 -4.15 -16.56
CA GLN A 717 -26.44 -4.55 -17.64
C GLN A 717 -25.80 -4.11 -18.94
N LEU A 718 -25.47 -5.07 -19.80
CA LEU A 718 -24.72 -4.83 -21.02
C LEU A 718 -25.59 -5.17 -22.22
N HIS A 719 -25.88 -4.17 -23.03
CA HIS A 719 -26.77 -4.21 -24.19
C HIS A 719 -25.94 -4.17 -25.47
N LEU A 720 -25.75 -5.32 -26.11
CA LEU A 720 -25.02 -5.43 -27.37
C LEU A 720 -25.99 -5.28 -28.55
N ASN A 721 -26.05 -4.07 -29.09
CA ASN A 721 -26.89 -3.66 -30.22
C ASN A 721 -26.26 -4.03 -31.56
N GLY A 722 -27.09 -4.20 -32.59
CA GLY A 722 -26.61 -4.44 -33.96
C GLY A 722 -26.01 -5.83 -34.18
N ILE A 723 -26.21 -6.74 -33.22
CA ILE A 723 -25.85 -8.15 -33.37
C ILE A 723 -26.83 -8.86 -34.32
N LYS A 724 -26.34 -9.84 -35.08
CA LYS A 724 -27.18 -10.56 -36.05
C LYS A 724 -28.27 -11.37 -35.32
N PRO A 725 -29.53 -11.38 -35.79
CA PRO A 725 -30.57 -12.22 -35.22
C PRO A 725 -30.18 -13.71 -35.23
N GLY A 726 -30.46 -14.46 -34.18
CA GLY A 726 -30.22 -15.90 -34.13
C GLY A 726 -30.08 -16.46 -32.72
N LYS A 727 -29.67 -17.73 -32.65
CA LYS A 727 -29.35 -18.40 -31.38
C LYS A 727 -27.87 -18.26 -31.09
N TYR A 728 -27.56 -17.84 -29.87
CA TYR A 728 -26.20 -17.68 -29.38
C TYR A 728 -25.93 -18.65 -28.25
N ARG A 729 -24.82 -19.38 -28.36
CA ARG A 729 -24.23 -20.14 -27.26
C ARG A 729 -23.34 -19.21 -26.48
N ILE A 730 -23.65 -19.02 -25.21
CA ILE A 730 -22.92 -18.15 -24.30
C ILE A 730 -22.24 -19.04 -23.27
N LYS A 731 -20.92 -18.98 -23.23
CA LYS A 731 -20.06 -19.65 -22.26
C LYS A 731 -19.45 -18.60 -21.35
N SER A 732 -19.54 -18.78 -20.03
CA SER A 732 -18.81 -17.99 -19.06
C SER A 732 -17.78 -18.82 -18.29
N LEU A 733 -16.68 -18.18 -17.89
CA LEU A 733 -15.68 -18.69 -16.96
C LEU A 733 -15.57 -17.70 -15.80
N ILE A 734 -15.65 -18.19 -14.55
CA ILE A 734 -15.86 -17.35 -13.37
C ILE A 734 -14.76 -17.57 -12.34
N ILE A 735 -14.14 -16.48 -11.88
CA ILE A 735 -13.27 -16.45 -10.71
C ILE A 735 -13.91 -15.54 -9.67
N ASP A 736 -14.30 -16.12 -8.54
CA ASP A 736 -14.98 -15.43 -7.44
C ASP A 736 -14.58 -16.02 -6.07
N SER A 737 -15.18 -15.53 -4.98
CA SER A 737 -14.91 -16.03 -3.61
C SER A 737 -15.22 -17.52 -3.37
N LYS A 738 -15.85 -18.19 -4.33
CA LYS A 738 -16.20 -19.61 -4.30
C LYS A 738 -15.40 -20.43 -5.32
N HIS A 739 -14.91 -19.83 -6.41
CA HIS A 739 -14.35 -20.54 -7.56
C HIS A 739 -12.98 -19.98 -7.98
N GLY A 740 -12.01 -20.88 -8.19
CA GLY A 740 -10.71 -20.56 -8.79
C GLY A 740 -9.72 -19.74 -7.94
N GLY A 741 -10.05 -19.44 -6.68
CA GLY A 741 -9.17 -18.76 -5.73
C GLY A 741 -8.49 -19.69 -4.73
N ILE A 742 -7.20 -19.97 -4.89
CA ILE A 742 -6.43 -20.81 -3.95
C ILE A 742 -6.30 -20.15 -2.56
N GLN A 743 -6.16 -18.83 -2.49
CA GLN A 743 -6.14 -18.11 -1.22
C GLN A 743 -7.52 -18.12 -0.55
N ASP A 744 -8.62 -18.02 -1.30
CA ASP A 744 -9.98 -18.16 -0.75
C ASP A 744 -10.21 -19.55 -0.15
N TRP A 745 -9.63 -20.59 -0.75
CA TRP A 745 -9.63 -21.95 -0.17
C TRP A 745 -8.78 -22.02 1.10
N LEU A 746 -7.57 -21.46 1.11
CA LEU A 746 -6.69 -21.46 2.29
C LEU A 746 -7.31 -20.68 3.46
N ASN A 747 -7.97 -19.56 3.20
CA ASN A 747 -8.66 -18.76 4.20
C ASN A 747 -9.78 -19.53 4.91
N LYS A 748 -10.41 -20.51 4.24
CA LYS A 748 -11.41 -21.43 4.82
C LYS A 748 -10.77 -22.60 5.57
N ASN A 749 -9.48 -22.86 5.34
CA ASN A 749 -8.74 -24.02 5.84
C ASN A 749 -7.42 -23.64 6.55
N LYS A 750 -7.42 -22.52 7.30
CA LYS A 750 -6.20 -21.92 7.91
C LYS A 750 -5.40 -22.86 8.83
N GLN A 751 -5.98 -23.98 9.27
CA GLN A 751 -5.30 -24.98 10.11
C GLN A 751 -4.38 -25.92 9.32
N ILE A 752 -4.41 -25.88 7.98
CA ILE A 752 -3.63 -26.78 7.13
C ILE A 752 -2.37 -26.06 6.64
N GLU A 753 -1.22 -26.47 7.18
CA GLU A 753 0.08 -25.91 6.79
C GLU A 753 0.74 -26.69 5.64
N VAL A 754 0.52 -28.01 5.58
CA VAL A 754 1.15 -28.93 4.62
C VAL A 754 0.10 -29.83 3.99
N LEU A 755 0.18 -30.00 2.66
CA LEU A 755 -0.71 -30.87 1.89
C LEU A 755 -0.04 -32.17 1.46
N LYS A 756 -0.83 -33.24 1.40
CA LYS A 756 -0.44 -34.51 0.77
C LYS A 756 -0.52 -34.39 -0.75
N GLY A 757 0.21 -35.25 -1.47
CA GLY A 757 0.24 -35.23 -2.93
C GLY A 757 -1.15 -35.38 -3.60
N ASN A 758 -2.02 -36.21 -3.05
CA ASN A 758 -3.40 -36.37 -3.55
C ASN A 758 -4.28 -35.13 -3.26
N GLU A 759 -4.02 -34.42 -2.16
CA GLU A 759 -4.70 -33.18 -1.80
C GLU A 759 -4.26 -32.03 -2.73
N ILE A 760 -2.96 -31.94 -3.06
CA ILE A 760 -2.43 -31.01 -4.07
C ILE A 760 -3.10 -31.26 -5.42
N TRP A 761 -3.16 -32.52 -5.87
CA TRP A 761 -3.83 -32.88 -7.12
C TRP A 761 -5.30 -32.46 -7.12
N HIS A 762 -6.01 -32.69 -6.02
CA HIS A 762 -7.40 -32.25 -5.88
C HIS A 762 -7.53 -30.72 -5.94
N LEU A 763 -6.67 -29.97 -5.27
CA LEU A 763 -6.65 -28.51 -5.34
C LEU A 763 -6.35 -27.97 -6.74
N GLN A 764 -5.49 -28.64 -7.51
CA GLN A 764 -5.25 -28.28 -8.90
C GLN A 764 -6.52 -28.38 -9.76
N GLN A 765 -7.47 -29.27 -9.41
CA GLN A 765 -8.77 -29.36 -10.09
C GLN A 765 -9.80 -28.37 -9.54
N MET A 766 -9.81 -28.16 -8.22
CA MET A 766 -10.75 -27.27 -7.54
C MET A 766 -10.45 -25.78 -7.78
N CYS A 767 -9.18 -25.41 -7.92
CA CYS A 767 -8.75 -24.04 -8.20
C CYS A 767 -8.79 -23.73 -9.69
N MET A 768 -9.85 -24.17 -10.37
CA MET A 768 -10.16 -23.83 -11.76
C MET A 768 -11.36 -22.85 -11.80
N PRO A 769 -11.51 -22.05 -12.87
CA PRO A 769 -12.70 -21.22 -13.04
C PRO A 769 -13.96 -22.09 -13.16
N ASP A 770 -15.06 -21.65 -12.54
CA ASP A 770 -16.36 -22.27 -12.79
C ASP A 770 -16.80 -21.99 -14.24
N MET A 771 -17.44 -22.97 -14.88
CA MET A 771 -17.88 -22.85 -16.28
C MET A 771 -19.39 -22.99 -16.38
N GLN A 772 -20.03 -22.01 -16.99
CA GLN A 772 -21.47 -22.04 -17.27
C GLN A 772 -21.70 -21.88 -18.76
N ILE A 773 -22.68 -22.63 -19.30
CA ILE A 773 -23.02 -22.60 -20.72
C ILE A 773 -24.54 -22.59 -20.85
N TYR A 774 -25.06 -21.66 -21.65
CA TYR A 774 -26.47 -21.61 -21.99
C TYR A 774 -26.67 -21.10 -23.42
N ILE A 775 -27.89 -21.23 -23.94
CA ILE A 775 -28.28 -20.73 -25.26
C ILE A 775 -29.33 -19.64 -25.08
N LYS A 776 -29.14 -18.50 -25.75
CA LYS A 776 -30.10 -17.39 -25.75
C LYS A 776 -30.51 -17.07 -27.20
N SER A 777 -31.80 -16.89 -27.43
CA SER A 777 -32.30 -16.37 -28.71
C SER A 777 -32.23 -14.85 -28.69
N VAL A 778 -31.71 -14.27 -29.75
CA VAL A 778 -31.42 -12.84 -29.87
C VAL A 778 -32.05 -12.34 -31.16
N ASP A 779 -32.85 -11.28 -31.08
CA ASP A 779 -33.42 -10.62 -32.25
C ASP A 779 -32.47 -9.53 -32.77
N GLN A 780 -32.30 -8.43 -32.02
CA GLN A 780 -31.42 -7.31 -32.42
C GLN A 780 -30.45 -6.85 -31.32
N ILE A 781 -30.78 -7.16 -30.06
CA ILE A 781 -30.03 -6.74 -28.88
C ILE A 781 -29.78 -7.99 -28.04
N LEU A 782 -28.52 -8.21 -27.69
CA LEU A 782 -28.14 -9.22 -26.71
C LEU A 782 -27.88 -8.56 -25.36
N ASP A 783 -28.77 -8.81 -24.40
CA ASP A 783 -28.59 -8.36 -23.02
C ASP A 783 -27.79 -9.39 -22.20
N ILE A 784 -26.83 -8.92 -21.43
CA ILE A 784 -26.08 -9.73 -20.46
C ILE A 784 -26.11 -9.01 -19.12
N ASP A 785 -26.72 -9.64 -18.13
CA ASP A 785 -26.67 -9.20 -16.74
C ASP A 785 -25.45 -9.82 -16.05
N ILE A 786 -24.61 -8.97 -15.44
CA ILE A 786 -23.34 -9.36 -14.82
C ILE A 786 -23.32 -8.82 -13.40
N THR A 787 -22.96 -9.67 -12.45
CA THR A 787 -22.73 -9.28 -11.05
C THR A 787 -21.36 -9.76 -10.62
N LEU A 788 -20.52 -8.85 -10.13
CA LEU A 788 -19.16 -9.12 -9.66
C LEU A 788 -19.01 -8.63 -8.23
N GLY A 789 -18.60 -9.50 -7.32
CA GLY A 789 -18.12 -9.11 -6.00
C GLY A 789 -16.78 -8.38 -6.09
N ALA A 790 -16.26 -7.92 -4.95
CA ALA A 790 -14.96 -7.28 -4.90
C ALA A 790 -13.85 -8.20 -5.44
N ASN A 791 -13.08 -7.68 -6.40
CA ASN A 791 -11.97 -8.36 -7.07
C ASN A 791 -12.36 -9.60 -7.88
N ASP A 792 -13.64 -9.84 -8.12
CA ASP A 792 -14.11 -10.89 -9.02
C ASP A 792 -13.84 -10.52 -10.47
N PHE A 793 -13.68 -11.55 -11.30
CA PHE A 793 -13.57 -11.38 -12.74
C PHE A 793 -14.10 -12.59 -13.50
N MET A 794 -14.62 -12.35 -14.69
CA MET A 794 -15.21 -13.37 -15.55
C MET A 794 -14.76 -13.18 -16.99
N PHE A 795 -14.85 -14.28 -17.75
CA PHE A 795 -14.72 -14.28 -19.19
C PHE A 795 -16.02 -14.78 -19.82
N TYR A 796 -16.44 -14.19 -20.93
CA TYR A 796 -17.54 -14.65 -21.77
C TYR A 796 -17.04 -14.95 -23.18
N GLU A 797 -17.51 -16.06 -23.76
CA GLU A 797 -17.46 -16.34 -25.19
C GLU A 797 -18.90 -16.47 -25.71
N ILE A 798 -19.21 -15.72 -26.76
CA ILE A 798 -20.55 -15.60 -27.33
C ILE A 798 -20.45 -15.95 -28.80
N GLU A 799 -21.01 -17.11 -29.17
CA GLU A 799 -20.90 -17.68 -30.51
C GLU A 799 -22.29 -17.93 -31.08
N ARG A 800 -22.51 -17.56 -32.35
CA ARG A 800 -23.76 -17.86 -33.04
C ARG A 800 -23.78 -19.34 -33.44
N VAL A 801 -24.87 -20.04 -33.14
CA VAL A 801 -25.00 -21.51 -33.34
C VAL A 801 -25.48 -21.86 -34.75
N ASN A 802 -25.97 -20.88 -35.52
CA ASN A 802 -26.68 -21.08 -36.78
C ASN A 802 -25.93 -20.52 -37.99
#